data_AF-A0A6C0LZX0-F1
#
_entry.id   AF-A0A6C0LZX0-F1
#
_cell.length_a   1.000
_cell.length_b   1.000
_cell.length_c   1.000
_cell.angle_alpha   90.00
_cell.angle_beta   90.00
_cell.angle_gamma   90.00
#
_symmetry.space_group_name_H-M   'P 1'
#
loop_
_entity.id
_entity.type
_entity.pdbx_description
1 polymer ?
#
loop_
_entity_poly.entity_id
_entity_poly.type
_entity_poly.pdbx_seq_one_letter_code
_entity_poly.pdbx_strand_id
1 'polypeptide(L)'
;MIPNMVFPNIFIFKNYKAQEITYNEAYGKGYKDILIICLKDGESFDGLDNEMITYEAINKLTIVKSPLITVRSRELGILEVKTDVLSTYFPDNVDMTKDYVLVFPIFLLDESNIHLYSKQFSGISNIRDVLKVYAMNDLFPCNKDTIDHHVRLDMVKSMIESKFWMIPNNCGHNINLQFISRTFNVPDISGIKNENLKNIMLMNVDNAYVPDTKQNNKFIDPSMSIPQKGYRLYRITPQISLYNIDLMSFKCMLRNLLQINIKEAYYLINYVLVSKDYCHLVLHSMDIINNEKVNVMNLNTSLQKTCTEAFIMPMKYTLSYAWICMYMEECIKKTRTSIQDRYIFTAEEASCLPSYPYKSSFLHTTPYLPIMLSINNIRNNGVLGVNLMAHYTKNIGVANTKMFRNRLNIFLTGFDIQTIDVFSGLNWSGFGVTGSVMAACLPRYNPLIKIVDDNFNLFVNAYYPDADLDVMVSAKGSEFVDKVYHMRDTIEQNIQKIKPNANIMVTYKKTVTIVSNITITEDDAYEKYIKYMEKYIENGDTYTKSDILQDEKYNALRHVVHKTEIKVLIRENNETPILFFNNIKFRLISEDLRVDMELFSIMMSPISVITRFYLPIVRAYYDGSQVYLTPSCISACMTLINIDYRYFAGTKDPIEVINRYRLRGFGVYLNDSEKKRLIKYSKESLKWKDRYHNINGIFNIYQDYINISSRFYTLNMVVNNNIDRYEKNYIDVFKEFSGMTYVIQNDKSAISSMGKTIPFESKVIENFDFTLLKQ
;
A
#
# COMPACT_ATOMS: atom_id res chain seq x y z
N MET A 1 29.86 -25.45 1.77
CA MET A 1 30.49 -26.79 1.91
C MET A 1 31.31 -26.76 3.19
N ILE A 2 30.69 -27.14 4.31
CA ILE A 2 31.43 -27.44 5.54
C ILE A 2 31.91 -28.88 5.35
N PRO A 3 33.23 -29.15 5.27
CA PRO A 3 33.72 -30.51 5.10
C PRO A 3 33.24 -31.35 6.27
N ASN A 4 32.99 -32.65 6.03
CA ASN A 4 32.61 -33.64 7.03
C ASN A 4 33.38 -33.50 8.35
N MET A 5 32.89 -32.65 9.26
CA MET A 5 33.30 -32.56 10.66
C MET A 5 32.44 -33.52 11.46
N VAL A 6 32.36 -34.77 10.99
CA VAL A 6 32.20 -35.88 11.92
C VAL A 6 33.58 -35.98 12.53
N PHE A 7 33.80 -35.42 13.72
CA PHE A 7 35.04 -35.64 14.45
C PHE A 7 35.13 -37.14 14.72
N PRO A 8 35.98 -37.91 14.01
CA PRO A 8 36.13 -39.31 14.32
C PRO A 8 36.99 -39.35 15.57
N ASN A 9 36.46 -39.90 16.66
CA ASN A 9 37.24 -40.46 17.76
C ASN A 9 38.02 -39.51 18.72
N ILE A 10 37.64 -38.24 18.89
CA ILE A 10 38.32 -37.36 19.87
C ILE A 10 37.44 -37.10 21.09
N PHE A 11 37.16 -38.16 21.84
CA PHE A 11 36.87 -38.11 23.28
C PHE A 11 37.84 -39.08 23.97
N ILE A 12 39.13 -38.76 23.96
CA ILE A 12 40.07 -39.41 24.87
C ILE A 12 39.99 -38.65 26.20
N PHE A 13 38.95 -38.93 26.99
CA PHE A 13 39.15 -38.88 28.44
C PHE A 13 40.28 -39.88 28.70
N LYS A 14 41.44 -39.42 29.21
CA LYS A 14 42.66 -40.25 29.36
C LYS A 14 42.34 -41.74 29.56
N ASN A 15 42.64 -42.57 28.56
CA ASN A 15 42.47 -44.04 28.54
C ASN A 15 41.06 -44.65 28.37
N TYR A 16 40.01 -43.88 28.04
CA TYR A 16 38.67 -44.43 27.78
C TYR A 16 38.27 -44.31 26.29
N LYS A 17 37.99 -45.43 25.63
CA LYS A 17 37.36 -45.44 24.29
C LYS A 17 35.85 -45.49 24.47
N ALA A 18 35.17 -44.36 24.22
CA ALA A 18 33.72 -44.34 24.19
C ALA A 18 33.20 -45.22 23.03
N GLN A 19 32.10 -45.93 23.26
CA GLN A 19 31.44 -46.70 22.21
C GLN A 19 30.49 -45.77 21.45
N GLU A 20 30.68 -45.67 20.13
CA GLU A 20 29.69 -45.02 19.27
C GLU A 20 28.47 -45.94 19.15
N ILE A 21 27.28 -45.40 19.38
CA ILE A 21 26.01 -46.11 19.22
C ILE A 21 25.06 -45.32 18.34
N THR A 22 24.18 -46.02 17.63
CA THR A 22 23.14 -45.39 16.82
C THR A 22 21.95 -44.94 17.67
N TYR A 23 21.14 -44.01 17.17
CA TYR A 23 19.88 -43.61 17.82
C TYR A 23 18.96 -44.81 18.10
N ASN A 24 18.83 -45.74 17.16
CA ASN A 24 17.94 -46.91 17.32
C ASN A 24 18.44 -47.85 18.42
N GLU A 25 19.75 -48.05 18.54
CA GLU A 25 20.37 -48.82 19.62
C GLU A 25 20.18 -48.11 20.97
N ALA A 26 20.44 -46.81 21.04
CA ALA A 26 20.18 -45.99 22.23
C ALA A 26 18.72 -46.10 22.70
N TYR A 27 17.78 -45.95 21.77
CA TYR A 27 16.35 -46.07 22.06
C TYR A 27 15.98 -47.49 22.49
N GLY A 28 16.51 -48.52 21.81
CA GLY A 28 16.31 -49.93 22.15
C GLY A 28 16.86 -50.31 23.54
N LYS A 29 17.94 -49.66 23.99
CA LYS A 29 18.49 -49.76 25.35
C LYS A 29 17.66 -48.99 26.41
N GLY A 30 16.60 -48.29 26.02
CA GLY A 30 15.70 -47.58 26.93
C GLY A 30 16.17 -46.19 27.36
N TYR A 31 17.19 -45.62 26.71
CA TYR A 31 17.60 -44.25 26.97
C TYR A 31 16.49 -43.27 26.55
N LYS A 32 16.17 -42.32 27.42
CA LYS A 32 15.18 -41.25 27.16
C LYS A 32 15.83 -39.89 26.89
N ASP A 33 17.02 -39.69 27.44
CA ASP A 33 17.74 -38.42 27.45
C ASP A 33 19.18 -38.63 26.94
N ILE A 34 19.80 -37.55 26.47
CA ILE A 34 21.20 -37.45 26.06
C ILE A 34 21.84 -36.19 26.66
N LEU A 35 23.14 -36.24 26.94
CA LEU A 35 23.93 -35.10 27.40
C LEU A 35 24.69 -34.48 26.22
N ILE A 36 24.42 -33.21 25.91
CA ILE A 36 25.10 -32.49 24.84
C ILE A 36 26.25 -31.70 25.44
N ILE A 37 27.48 -31.95 25.01
CA ILE A 37 28.65 -31.16 25.43
C ILE A 37 28.85 -30.03 24.43
N CYS A 38 28.82 -28.79 24.89
CA CYS A 38 28.87 -27.61 24.04
C CYS A 38 29.65 -26.46 24.70
N LEU A 39 29.84 -25.34 24.00
CA LEU A 39 30.51 -24.17 24.56
C LEU A 39 29.66 -23.49 25.63
N LYS A 40 30.30 -22.89 26.64
CA LYS A 40 29.63 -21.94 27.53
C LYS A 40 29.28 -20.67 26.75
N ASP A 41 28.21 -19.99 27.17
CA ASP A 41 27.77 -18.74 26.53
C ASP A 41 28.90 -17.69 26.54
N GLY A 42 29.20 -17.12 25.37
CA GLY A 42 30.23 -16.10 25.19
C GLY A 42 31.65 -16.63 24.96
N GLU A 43 31.86 -17.94 25.04
CA GLU A 43 33.15 -18.58 24.73
C GLU A 43 33.28 -18.87 23.23
N SER A 44 34.52 -18.84 22.72
CA SER A 44 34.87 -19.27 21.36
C SER A 44 36.00 -20.30 21.38
N PHE A 45 36.05 -21.11 20.33
CA PHE A 45 37.11 -22.08 20.07
C PHE A 45 38.04 -21.54 18.99
N ASP A 46 39.22 -21.04 19.37
CA ASP A 46 40.25 -20.54 18.42
C ASP A 46 41.39 -21.55 18.18
N GLY A 47 41.27 -22.79 18.68
CA GLY A 47 42.32 -23.80 18.58
C GLY A 47 41.79 -25.22 18.58
N LEU A 48 41.41 -25.71 17.40
CA LEU A 48 41.24 -27.14 17.10
C LEU A 48 42.43 -27.63 16.26
N ASP A 49 43.64 -27.23 16.65
CA ASP A 49 44.86 -27.85 16.16
C ASP A 49 45.34 -28.83 17.23
N ASN A 50 45.38 -30.12 16.87
CA ASN A 50 45.77 -31.29 17.64
C ASN A 50 44.62 -32.07 18.31
N GLU A 51 44.71 -33.39 18.17
CA GLU A 51 43.71 -34.42 18.46
C GLU A 51 43.34 -34.58 19.96
N MET A 52 43.53 -33.56 20.81
CA MET A 52 43.22 -33.59 22.23
C MET A 52 42.65 -32.26 22.75
N ILE A 53 41.50 -32.34 23.44
CA ILE A 53 40.92 -31.21 24.18
C ILE A 53 41.80 -30.96 25.43
N THR A 54 42.38 -29.77 25.54
CA THR A 54 43.17 -29.37 26.73
C THR A 54 42.26 -29.13 27.94
N TYR A 55 42.81 -29.19 29.16
CA TYR A 55 42.05 -28.87 30.38
C TYR A 55 41.47 -27.44 30.33
N GLU A 56 42.19 -26.52 29.71
CA GLU A 56 41.72 -25.15 29.46
C GLU A 56 40.49 -25.12 28.54
N ALA A 57 40.47 -25.95 27.49
CA ALA A 57 39.32 -26.08 26.62
C ALA A 57 38.11 -26.70 27.33
N ILE A 58 38.30 -27.64 28.27
CA ILE A 58 37.21 -28.21 29.09
C ILE A 58 36.53 -27.13 29.94
N ASN A 59 37.30 -26.17 30.47
CA ASN A 59 36.72 -25.06 31.25
C ASN A 59 35.79 -24.16 30.44
N LYS A 60 35.89 -24.17 29.11
CA LYS A 60 34.99 -23.46 28.18
C LYS A 60 33.77 -24.27 27.79
N LEU A 61 33.66 -25.53 28.21
CA LEU A 61 32.57 -26.43 27.86
C LEU A 61 31.53 -26.53 29.00
N THR A 62 30.30 -26.87 28.63
CA THR A 62 29.18 -27.15 29.53
C THR A 62 28.41 -28.39 29.05
N ILE A 63 27.54 -28.93 29.90
CA ILE A 63 26.64 -30.03 29.58
C ILE A 63 25.19 -29.55 29.59
N VAL A 64 24.50 -29.76 28.47
CA VAL A 64 23.07 -29.55 28.33
C VAL A 64 22.34 -30.89 28.22
N LYS A 65 21.42 -31.17 29.14
CA LYS A 65 20.55 -32.34 29.05
C LYS A 65 19.44 -32.10 28.02
N SER A 66 19.27 -33.04 27.09
CA SER A 66 18.25 -32.96 26.03
C SER A 66 17.51 -34.30 25.84
N PRO A 67 16.26 -34.31 25.35
CA PRO A 67 15.61 -35.54 24.94
C PRO A 67 16.40 -36.29 23.87
N LEU A 68 16.40 -37.63 23.90
CA LEU A 68 17.14 -38.45 22.92
C LEU A 68 16.73 -38.16 21.47
N ILE A 69 15.49 -37.74 21.23
CA ILE A 69 15.00 -37.37 19.90
C ILE A 69 15.79 -36.23 19.24
N THR A 70 16.50 -35.41 20.01
CA THR A 70 17.33 -34.30 19.50
C THR A 70 18.45 -34.76 18.56
N VAL A 71 18.86 -36.02 18.64
CA VAL A 71 19.90 -36.61 17.79
C VAL A 71 19.35 -37.67 16.83
N ARG A 72 18.02 -37.82 16.73
CA ARG A 72 17.37 -38.88 15.95
C ARG A 72 17.73 -38.87 14.46
N SER A 73 17.91 -37.68 13.91
CA SER A 73 18.16 -37.46 12.49
C SER A 73 19.66 -37.47 12.13
N ARG A 74 20.52 -37.88 13.08
CA ARG A 74 21.97 -37.84 12.95
C ARG A 74 22.55 -39.24 13.11
N GLU A 75 23.15 -39.74 12.04
CA GLU A 75 23.72 -41.10 12.00
C GLU A 75 25.06 -41.22 12.72
N LEU A 76 25.66 -40.13 13.21
CA LEU A 76 27.05 -40.11 13.68
C LEU A 76 27.23 -39.28 14.97
N GLY A 77 28.09 -39.76 15.87
CA GLY A 77 28.64 -39.00 16.99
C GLY A 77 28.00 -39.17 18.37
N ILE A 78 27.03 -40.07 18.56
CA ILE A 78 26.49 -40.39 19.90
C ILE A 78 27.45 -41.36 20.60
N LEU A 79 27.95 -40.95 21.76
CA LEU A 79 28.93 -41.69 22.55
C LEU A 79 28.28 -42.25 23.81
N GLU A 80 28.37 -43.56 24.04
CA GLU A 80 28.05 -44.17 25.33
C GLU A 80 29.29 -44.10 26.24
N VAL A 81 29.21 -43.26 27.27
CA VAL A 81 30.33 -42.92 28.17
C VAL A 81 30.00 -43.39 29.58
N LYS A 82 30.98 -43.98 30.28
CA LYS A 82 30.79 -44.31 31.69
C LYS A 82 30.64 -43.03 32.52
N THR A 83 29.72 -43.08 33.47
CA THR A 83 29.36 -41.94 34.31
C THR A 83 30.51 -41.46 35.21
N ASP A 84 31.36 -42.37 35.71
CA ASP A 84 32.55 -42.05 36.52
C ASP A 84 33.59 -41.23 35.72
N VAL A 85 33.76 -41.55 34.45
CA VAL A 85 34.64 -40.82 33.54
C VAL A 85 34.10 -39.41 33.29
N LEU A 86 32.80 -39.27 32.99
CA LEU A 86 32.22 -37.96 32.68
C LEU A 86 32.15 -37.04 33.90
N SER A 87 31.81 -37.58 35.07
CA SER A 87 31.73 -36.84 36.35
C SER A 87 33.07 -36.30 36.82
N THR A 88 34.20 -36.85 36.35
CA THR A 88 35.55 -36.29 36.61
C THR A 88 35.70 -34.87 36.03
N TYR A 89 34.98 -34.56 34.96
CA TYR A 89 35.07 -33.27 34.26
C TYR A 89 33.82 -32.40 34.45
N PHE A 90 32.66 -33.03 34.68
CA PHE A 90 31.38 -32.35 34.86
C PHE A 90 30.62 -32.92 36.07
N PRO A 91 31.14 -32.73 37.30
CA PRO A 91 30.62 -33.43 38.49
C PRO A 91 29.16 -33.09 38.82
N ASP A 92 28.71 -31.88 38.51
CA ASP A 92 27.37 -31.39 38.89
C ASP A 92 26.26 -31.76 37.88
N ASN A 93 26.62 -32.32 36.73
CA ASN A 93 25.70 -32.48 35.59
C ASN A 93 25.36 -33.94 35.23
N VAL A 94 25.93 -34.91 35.94
CA VAL A 94 25.81 -36.34 35.61
C VAL A 94 25.09 -37.11 36.72
N ASP A 95 24.11 -37.93 36.32
CA ASP A 95 23.37 -38.79 37.22
C ASP A 95 24.17 -40.06 37.56
N MET A 96 24.82 -40.05 38.73
CA MET A 96 25.65 -41.16 39.22
C MET A 96 24.89 -42.47 39.46
N THR A 97 23.56 -42.49 39.35
CA THR A 97 22.76 -43.73 39.49
C THR A 97 22.83 -44.63 38.26
N LYS A 98 23.38 -44.14 37.14
CA LYS A 98 23.52 -44.90 35.88
C LYS A 98 24.99 -45.23 35.64
N ASP A 99 25.26 -46.47 35.22
CA ASP A 99 26.63 -46.89 34.86
C ASP A 99 27.14 -46.19 33.59
N TYR A 100 26.23 -45.92 32.65
CA TYR A 100 26.50 -45.30 31.37
C TYR A 100 25.51 -44.18 31.07
N VAL A 101 26.01 -43.16 30.38
CA VAL A 101 25.23 -42.04 29.85
C VAL A 101 25.56 -41.82 28.39
N LEU A 102 24.59 -41.26 27.65
CA LEU A 102 24.80 -40.88 26.27
C LEU A 102 25.30 -39.45 26.19
N VAL A 103 26.32 -39.24 25.37
CA VAL A 103 26.98 -37.96 25.16
C VAL A 103 26.97 -37.61 23.68
N PHE A 104 26.65 -36.36 23.34
CA PHE A 104 26.73 -35.85 21.97
C PHE A 104 27.51 -34.53 21.92
N PRO A 105 28.73 -34.51 21.39
CA PRO A 105 29.56 -33.32 21.42
C PRO A 105 29.27 -32.36 20.25
N ILE A 106 28.98 -31.10 20.57
CA ILE A 106 28.75 -30.00 19.63
C ILE A 106 29.54 -28.76 20.08
N PHE A 107 30.78 -28.62 19.60
CA PHE A 107 31.66 -27.51 19.98
C PHE A 107 31.49 -26.23 19.15
N LEU A 108 30.65 -26.28 18.11
CA LEU A 108 30.36 -25.12 17.26
C LEU A 108 29.26 -24.21 17.82
N LEU A 109 28.56 -24.67 18.86
CA LEU A 109 27.43 -23.96 19.45
C LEU A 109 27.65 -23.77 20.94
N ASP A 110 27.16 -22.64 21.43
CA ASP A 110 27.04 -22.38 22.86
C ASP A 110 25.76 -23.01 23.46
N GLU A 111 25.73 -23.01 24.79
CA GLU A 111 24.62 -23.47 25.62
C GLU A 111 23.28 -22.88 25.19
N SER A 112 23.22 -21.56 24.97
CA SER A 112 21.99 -20.86 24.57
C SER A 112 21.43 -21.37 23.24
N ASN A 113 22.31 -21.67 22.28
CA ASN A 113 21.94 -22.21 20.98
C ASN A 113 21.52 -23.67 21.09
N ILE A 114 22.17 -24.50 21.93
CA ILE A 114 21.70 -25.88 22.16
C ILE A 114 20.30 -25.89 22.78
N HIS A 115 20.07 -25.08 23.82
CA HIS A 115 18.73 -24.96 24.40
C HIS A 115 17.69 -24.53 23.37
N LEU A 116 18.04 -23.57 22.52
CA LEU A 116 17.18 -23.13 21.43
C LEU A 116 16.90 -24.24 20.42
N TYR A 117 17.92 -25.01 20.03
CA TYR A 117 17.78 -26.15 19.15
C TYR A 117 16.85 -27.20 19.75
N SER A 118 16.98 -27.51 21.04
CA SER A 118 16.13 -28.47 21.73
C SER A 118 14.67 -28.02 21.81
N LYS A 119 14.37 -26.71 21.76
CA LYS A 119 12.99 -26.21 21.77
C LYS A 119 12.15 -26.70 20.60
N GLN A 120 12.76 -27.08 19.48
CA GLN A 120 12.01 -27.62 18.35
C GLN A 120 11.23 -28.90 18.71
N PHE A 121 11.68 -29.60 19.76
CA PHE A 121 11.04 -30.81 20.27
C PHE A 121 10.11 -30.56 21.48
N SER A 122 10.10 -29.33 22.04
CA SER A 122 9.29 -28.96 23.21
C SER A 122 7.99 -28.20 22.87
N GLY A 123 7.78 -27.86 21.59
CA GLY A 123 6.45 -27.63 21.03
C GLY A 123 5.85 -26.21 21.10
N ILE A 124 6.49 -25.22 21.73
CA ILE A 124 6.11 -23.80 21.60
C ILE A 124 7.30 -23.04 21.05
N SER A 125 7.10 -22.40 19.91
CA SER A 125 8.12 -21.59 19.24
C SER A 125 7.64 -20.14 19.10
N ASN A 126 8.59 -19.25 18.88
CA ASN A 126 8.34 -17.94 18.28
C ASN A 126 9.02 -17.91 16.90
N ILE A 127 8.72 -16.92 16.07
CA ILE A 127 9.32 -16.85 14.71
C ILE A 127 10.86 -16.82 14.76
N ARG A 128 11.46 -16.18 15.77
CA ARG A 128 12.92 -16.12 15.91
C ARG A 128 13.51 -17.49 16.18
N ASP A 129 12.86 -18.28 17.03
CA ASP A 129 13.25 -19.66 17.32
C ASP A 129 13.19 -20.48 16.03
N VAL A 130 12.14 -20.32 15.23
CA VAL A 130 12.01 -20.96 13.92
C VAL A 130 13.19 -20.58 13.01
N LEU A 131 13.45 -19.28 12.80
CA LEU A 131 14.53 -18.81 11.90
C LEU A 131 15.90 -19.33 12.34
N LYS A 132 16.19 -19.27 13.64
CA LYS A 132 17.46 -19.75 14.18
C LYS A 132 17.60 -21.26 14.05
N VAL A 133 16.56 -22.03 14.36
CA VAL A 133 16.59 -23.50 14.17
C VAL A 133 16.76 -23.87 12.69
N TYR A 134 16.17 -23.11 11.76
CA TYR A 134 16.44 -23.27 10.33
C TYR A 134 17.92 -23.06 10.00
N ALA A 135 18.49 -21.93 10.42
CA ALA A 135 19.92 -21.64 10.19
C ALA A 135 20.85 -22.67 10.86
N MET A 136 20.49 -23.16 12.04
CA MET A 136 21.25 -24.19 12.74
C MET A 136 21.17 -25.56 12.07
N ASN A 137 20.01 -25.94 11.53
CA ASN A 137 19.87 -27.18 10.78
C ASN A 137 20.77 -27.19 9.51
N ASP A 138 21.07 -26.02 8.92
CA ASP A 138 22.04 -25.94 7.83
C ASP A 138 23.49 -26.24 8.27
N LEU A 139 23.82 -26.05 9.56
CA LEU A 139 25.13 -26.42 10.13
C LEU A 139 25.26 -27.93 10.39
N PHE A 140 24.14 -28.64 10.48
CA PHE A 140 24.09 -30.07 10.78
C PHE A 140 23.58 -30.84 9.56
N PRO A 141 24.48 -31.33 8.69
CA PRO A 141 24.07 -32.08 7.51
C PRO A 141 23.27 -33.31 7.94
N CYS A 142 21.97 -33.28 7.69
CA CYS A 142 21.06 -34.39 7.94
C CYS A 142 20.82 -35.15 6.63
N ASN A 143 20.94 -36.48 6.66
CA ASN A 143 20.67 -37.33 5.51
C ASN A 143 19.17 -37.37 5.22
N LYS A 144 18.67 -36.43 4.39
CA LYS A 144 17.37 -36.48 3.67
C LYS A 144 16.14 -36.96 4.46
N ASP A 145 16.07 -36.73 5.78
CA ASP A 145 15.04 -37.36 6.61
C ASP A 145 13.75 -36.55 6.75
N THR A 146 12.62 -37.25 6.57
CA THR A 146 11.25 -36.76 6.76
C THR A 146 10.97 -36.19 8.15
N ILE A 147 11.73 -36.59 9.17
CA ILE A 147 11.47 -36.28 10.58
C ILE A 147 11.79 -34.81 10.88
N ASP A 148 12.94 -34.30 10.45
CA ASP A 148 13.31 -32.90 10.69
C ASP A 148 12.35 -31.96 9.97
N HIS A 149 11.83 -32.38 8.81
CA HIS A 149 10.76 -31.67 8.13
C HIS A 149 9.49 -31.59 8.98
N HIS A 150 9.07 -32.70 9.59
CA HIS A 150 7.90 -32.71 10.48
C HIS A 150 8.10 -31.83 11.71
N VAL A 151 9.26 -31.91 12.35
CA VAL A 151 9.61 -31.13 13.54
C VAL A 151 9.61 -29.63 13.23
N ARG A 152 10.25 -29.20 12.14
CA ARG A 152 10.21 -27.79 11.71
C ARG A 152 8.82 -27.33 11.35
N LEU A 153 8.02 -28.16 10.67
CA LEU A 153 6.62 -27.83 10.41
C LEU A 153 5.83 -27.67 11.70
N ASP A 154 6.04 -28.50 12.70
CA ASP A 154 5.36 -28.40 13.98
C ASP A 154 5.84 -27.18 14.79
N MET A 155 7.11 -26.79 14.65
CA MET A 155 7.57 -25.49 15.13
C MET A 155 6.83 -24.34 14.45
N VAL A 156 6.74 -24.32 13.12
CA VAL A 156 6.03 -23.26 12.38
C VAL A 156 4.56 -23.19 12.82
N LYS A 157 3.89 -24.34 12.98
CA LYS A 157 2.50 -24.40 13.41
C LYS A 157 2.29 -23.94 14.85
N SER A 158 3.30 -24.12 15.70
CA SER A 158 3.21 -23.78 17.13
C SER A 158 3.57 -22.34 17.45
N MET A 159 4.00 -21.55 16.45
CA MET A 159 4.37 -20.14 16.62
C MET A 159 3.32 -19.37 17.42
N ILE A 160 3.76 -18.67 18.45
CA ILE A 160 2.86 -17.88 19.31
C ILE A 160 2.23 -16.73 18.50
N GLU A 161 2.99 -16.12 17.60
CA GLU A 161 2.57 -14.92 16.88
C GLU A 161 1.44 -15.19 15.88
N SER A 162 1.35 -16.40 15.35
CA SER A 162 0.24 -16.81 14.48
C SER A 162 -1.07 -17.06 15.23
N LYS A 163 -1.03 -17.14 16.57
CA LYS A 163 -2.21 -17.40 17.41
C LYS A 163 -2.98 -16.13 17.78
N PHE A 164 -2.50 -14.93 17.39
CA PHE A 164 -3.14 -13.66 17.75
C PHE A 164 -4.63 -13.62 17.40
N TRP A 165 -5.01 -14.03 16.19
CA TRP A 165 -6.39 -14.02 15.71
C TRP A 165 -7.24 -15.18 16.21
N MET A 166 -6.66 -16.15 16.92
CA MET A 166 -7.42 -17.23 17.55
C MET A 166 -8.10 -16.79 18.85
N ILE A 167 -7.69 -15.65 19.41
CA ILE A 167 -8.27 -15.08 20.62
C ILE A 167 -9.52 -14.28 20.23
N PRO A 168 -10.75 -14.68 20.64
CA PRO A 168 -11.98 -14.04 20.18
C PRO A 168 -12.05 -12.53 20.43
N ASN A 169 -11.46 -12.06 21.54
CA ASN A 169 -11.41 -10.63 21.88
C ASN A 169 -10.65 -9.80 20.84
N ASN A 170 -9.63 -10.37 20.19
CA ASN A 170 -8.85 -9.69 19.16
C ASN A 170 -9.62 -9.57 17.83
N CYS A 171 -10.73 -10.28 17.68
CA CYS A 171 -11.58 -10.28 16.48
C CYS A 171 -12.83 -9.39 16.64
N GLY A 172 -12.98 -8.69 17.76
CA GLY A 172 -14.13 -7.84 18.07
C GLY A 172 -14.22 -6.53 17.26
N HIS A 173 -13.30 -6.29 16.33
CA HIS A 173 -13.23 -5.07 15.52
C HIS A 173 -14.37 -4.99 14.51
N ASN A 174 -15.34 -4.10 14.73
CA ASN A 174 -16.32 -3.75 13.72
C ASN A 174 -16.69 -2.28 13.80
N ILE A 175 -17.05 -1.69 12.66
CA ILE A 175 -17.46 -0.30 12.54
C ILE A 175 -18.90 -0.17 12.01
N ASN A 176 -19.75 -1.18 12.25
CA ASN A 176 -21.11 -1.23 11.67
C ASN A 176 -21.96 -0.02 12.04
N LEU A 177 -22.04 0.31 13.32
CA LEU A 177 -22.85 1.43 13.81
C LEU A 177 -22.32 2.77 13.29
N GLN A 178 -21.00 2.95 13.36
CA GLN A 178 -20.33 4.14 12.86
C GLN A 178 -20.59 4.30 11.37
N PHE A 179 -20.38 3.24 10.57
CA PHE A 179 -20.61 3.25 9.13
C PHE A 179 -22.05 3.57 8.76
N ILE A 180 -23.05 2.96 9.43
CA ILE A 180 -24.48 3.24 9.17
C ILE A 180 -24.81 4.71 9.49
N SER A 181 -24.23 5.26 10.56
CA SER A 181 -24.42 6.66 10.96
C SER A 181 -23.64 7.68 10.12
N ARG A 182 -22.72 7.23 9.25
CA ARG A 182 -21.87 8.13 8.46
C ARG A 182 -22.72 8.97 7.50
N THR A 183 -22.36 10.23 7.35
CA THR A 183 -22.94 11.12 6.34
C THR A 183 -21.82 11.88 5.64
N PHE A 184 -22.10 12.46 4.48
CA PHE A 184 -21.14 13.36 3.83
C PHE A 184 -20.91 14.58 4.72
N ASN A 185 -19.67 14.74 5.20
CA ASN A 185 -19.25 15.92 5.95
C ASN A 185 -18.99 17.05 4.96
N VAL A 186 -19.84 18.08 4.97
CA VAL A 186 -19.72 19.25 4.10
C VAL A 186 -19.37 20.47 4.97
N PRO A 187 -18.08 20.76 5.16
CA PRO A 187 -17.64 21.81 6.08
C PRO A 187 -17.98 23.23 5.57
N ASP A 188 -18.25 23.38 4.27
CA ASP A 188 -18.59 24.66 3.66
C ASP A 188 -19.43 24.45 2.38
N ILE A 189 -20.68 24.90 2.42
CA ILE A 189 -21.63 24.84 1.29
C ILE A 189 -21.72 26.15 0.51
N SER A 190 -20.97 27.19 0.90
CA SER A 190 -21.04 28.52 0.28
C SER A 190 -20.65 28.50 -1.20
N GLY A 191 -19.82 27.54 -1.62
CA GLY A 191 -19.43 27.34 -3.02
C GLY A 191 -20.53 26.75 -3.92
N ILE A 192 -21.62 26.22 -3.35
CA ILE A 192 -22.72 25.64 -4.12
C ILE A 192 -23.72 26.74 -4.47
N LYS A 193 -23.62 27.24 -5.71
CA LYS A 193 -24.52 28.30 -6.22
C LYS A 193 -25.98 27.86 -6.36
N ASN A 194 -26.23 26.57 -6.58
CA ASN A 194 -27.57 26.03 -6.77
C ASN A 194 -28.20 25.70 -5.41
N GLU A 195 -29.22 26.46 -5.01
CA GLU A 195 -29.93 26.27 -3.74
C GLU A 195 -30.54 24.88 -3.58
N ASN A 196 -31.02 24.22 -4.65
CA ASN A 196 -31.52 22.84 -4.56
C ASN A 196 -30.41 21.85 -4.20
N LEU A 197 -29.21 21.99 -4.81
CA LEU A 197 -28.06 21.16 -4.48
C LEU A 197 -27.60 21.41 -3.04
N LYS A 198 -27.60 22.66 -2.61
CA LYS A 198 -27.28 23.07 -1.24
C LYS A 198 -28.26 22.46 -0.24
N ASN A 199 -29.56 22.50 -0.54
CA ASN A 199 -30.60 21.85 0.25
C ASN A 199 -30.40 20.33 0.32
N ILE A 200 -30.05 19.66 -0.78
CA ILE A 200 -29.75 18.22 -0.78
C ILE A 200 -28.56 17.88 0.13
N MET A 201 -27.54 18.75 0.18
CA MET A 201 -26.40 18.60 1.08
C MET A 201 -26.77 18.78 2.54
N LEU A 202 -27.67 19.73 2.82
CA LEU A 202 -28.18 20.04 4.15
C LEU A 202 -29.29 19.10 4.63
N MET A 203 -29.94 18.35 3.74
CA MET A 203 -31.00 17.41 4.09
C MET A 203 -30.48 16.39 5.09
N ASN A 204 -30.85 16.54 6.35
CA ASN A 204 -30.85 15.45 7.31
C ASN A 204 -31.84 14.42 6.79
N VAL A 205 -31.36 13.22 6.49
CA VAL A 205 -32.26 12.14 6.06
C VAL A 205 -33.20 11.87 7.23
N ASP A 206 -34.50 12.05 7.00
CA ASP A 206 -35.55 11.90 8.00
C ASP A 206 -35.40 10.60 8.79
N ASN A 207 -35.57 10.70 10.12
CA ASN A 207 -35.66 9.62 11.11
C ASN A 207 -34.35 8.89 11.49
N ALA A 208 -33.45 9.55 12.22
CA ALA A 208 -32.86 9.07 13.48
C ALA A 208 -31.67 9.96 13.88
N TYR A 209 -31.75 10.56 15.08
CA TYR A 209 -30.67 11.23 15.79
C TYR A 209 -30.08 12.47 15.09
N VAL A 210 -30.48 13.65 15.57
CA VAL A 210 -29.79 14.91 15.32
C VAL A 210 -28.30 14.71 15.66
N PRO A 211 -27.37 14.81 14.70
CA PRO A 211 -25.96 14.82 15.02
C PRO A 211 -25.70 16.12 15.76
N ASP A 212 -25.34 16.00 17.03
CA ASP A 212 -24.83 17.09 17.85
C ASP A 212 -23.83 17.90 17.02
N THR A 213 -24.11 19.18 16.78
CA THR A 213 -23.33 20.10 15.93
C THR A 213 -21.90 20.32 16.46
N LYS A 214 -21.59 19.73 17.62
CA LYS A 214 -20.25 19.60 18.22
C LYS A 214 -19.46 18.36 17.77
N GLN A 215 -19.95 17.53 16.84
CA GLN A 215 -19.16 16.41 16.31
C GLN A 215 -17.96 16.90 15.48
N ASN A 216 -16.88 17.20 16.19
CA ASN A 216 -15.52 17.27 15.66
C ASN A 216 -15.31 16.20 14.59
N ASN A 217 -14.97 16.60 13.35
CA ASN A 217 -14.31 15.86 12.26
C ASN A 217 -13.89 14.39 12.50
N LYS A 218 -14.82 13.50 12.89
CA LYS A 218 -14.53 12.10 13.20
C LYS A 218 -14.74 11.29 11.93
N PHE A 219 -13.67 11.17 11.16
CA PHE A 219 -13.58 10.22 10.06
C PHE A 219 -13.82 8.80 10.58
N ILE A 220 -14.65 8.04 9.87
CA ILE A 220 -15.00 6.66 10.23
C ILE A 220 -14.04 5.73 9.51
N ASP A 221 -13.16 5.14 10.30
CA ASP A 221 -12.19 4.12 9.90
C ASP A 221 -12.13 3.02 10.97
N PRO A 222 -11.44 1.90 10.69
CA PRO A 222 -11.29 0.82 11.66
C PRO A 222 -10.69 1.22 13.01
N SER A 223 -9.90 2.31 13.09
CA SER A 223 -9.32 2.77 14.36
C SER A 223 -10.37 3.26 15.35
N MET A 224 -11.55 3.65 14.88
CA MET A 224 -12.70 4.02 15.72
C MET A 224 -13.25 2.85 16.55
N SER A 225 -12.97 1.60 16.15
CA SER A 225 -13.36 0.40 16.90
C SER A 225 -12.38 0.03 18.03
N ILE A 226 -11.22 0.69 18.12
CA ILE A 226 -10.14 0.32 19.05
C ILE A 226 -10.49 0.62 20.52
N PRO A 227 -10.96 1.83 20.88
CA PRO A 227 -11.34 2.11 22.26
C PRO A 227 -12.74 1.56 22.54
N GLN A 228 -12.83 0.46 23.30
CA GLN A 228 -14.10 -0.07 23.77
C GLN A 228 -14.08 -0.19 25.31
N LYS A 229 -14.95 0.57 25.99
CA LYS A 229 -15.10 0.55 27.46
C LYS A 229 -13.77 0.68 28.23
N GLY A 230 -12.85 1.51 27.74
CA GLY A 230 -11.53 1.75 28.36
C GLY A 230 -10.40 0.80 27.90
N TYR A 231 -10.71 -0.27 27.16
CA TYR A 231 -9.72 -1.20 26.61
C TYR A 231 -9.35 -0.84 25.16
N ARG A 232 -8.10 -1.13 24.77
CA ARG A 232 -7.63 -1.02 23.38
C ARG A 232 -7.58 -2.42 22.77
N LEU A 233 -8.50 -2.73 21.85
CA LEU A 233 -8.59 -4.04 21.19
C LEU A 233 -7.39 -4.33 20.26
N TYR A 234 -6.73 -3.29 19.75
CA TYR A 234 -5.54 -3.40 18.91
C TYR A 234 -4.46 -2.41 19.38
N ARG A 235 -3.19 -2.85 19.34
CA ARG A 235 -2.02 -2.01 19.57
C ARG A 235 -0.97 -2.30 18.50
N ILE A 236 -0.44 -1.22 17.93
CA ILE A 236 0.76 -1.28 17.10
C ILE A 236 1.89 -1.79 17.98
N THR A 237 2.56 -2.85 17.54
CA THR A 237 3.76 -3.35 18.22
C THR A 237 4.88 -2.34 17.98
N PRO A 238 5.53 -1.83 19.05
CA PRO A 238 6.64 -0.91 18.89
C PRO A 238 7.70 -1.48 17.96
N GLN A 239 8.26 -0.66 17.07
CA GLN A 239 9.35 -1.11 16.19
C GLN A 239 10.51 -1.70 16.99
N ILE A 240 10.83 -1.13 18.16
CA ILE A 240 11.87 -1.61 19.09
C ILE A 240 11.71 -3.10 19.43
N SER A 241 10.48 -3.59 19.59
CA SER A 241 10.20 -5.02 19.84
C SER A 241 10.29 -5.92 18.60
N LEU A 242 10.33 -5.35 17.39
CA LEU A 242 10.42 -6.07 16.11
C LEU A 242 11.87 -6.21 15.59
N TYR A 243 12.85 -5.48 16.13
CA TYR A 243 14.26 -5.46 15.65
C TYR A 243 15.03 -6.78 15.75
N ASN A 244 14.39 -7.87 16.17
CA ASN A 244 15.07 -9.15 16.31
C ASN A 244 15.11 -9.99 15.02
N ILE A 245 14.39 -9.57 13.96
CA ILE A 245 14.39 -10.26 12.66
C ILE A 245 14.49 -9.19 11.56
N ASP A 246 15.64 -9.10 10.91
CA ASP A 246 15.79 -8.23 9.75
C ASP A 246 15.14 -8.86 8.50
N LEU A 247 14.60 -8.01 7.63
CA LEU A 247 13.92 -8.43 6.40
C LEU A 247 14.84 -9.23 5.47
N MET A 248 16.15 -8.94 5.45
CA MET A 248 17.11 -9.61 4.57
C MET A 248 17.33 -11.06 4.99
N SER A 249 17.52 -11.32 6.29
CA SER A 249 17.64 -12.65 6.86
C SER A 249 16.40 -13.49 6.57
N PHE A 250 15.20 -12.91 6.73
CA PHE A 250 13.97 -13.58 6.36
C PHE A 250 13.92 -13.90 4.86
N LYS A 251 14.27 -12.93 3.99
CA LYS A 251 14.33 -13.10 2.53
C LYS A 251 15.30 -14.22 2.11
N CYS A 252 16.49 -14.26 2.70
CA CYS A 252 17.49 -15.29 2.41
C CYS A 252 17.00 -16.68 2.81
N MET A 253 16.48 -16.83 4.02
CA MET A 253 15.92 -18.10 4.48
C MET A 253 14.73 -18.53 3.61
N LEU A 254 13.80 -17.62 3.33
CA LEU A 254 12.64 -17.92 2.49
C LEU A 254 13.07 -18.39 1.09
N ARG A 255 14.08 -17.75 0.49
CA ARG A 255 14.65 -18.17 -0.79
C ARG A 255 15.23 -19.58 -0.73
N ASN A 256 15.98 -19.90 0.33
CA ASN A 256 16.54 -21.24 0.53
C ASN A 256 15.42 -22.29 0.69
N LEU A 257 14.40 -21.99 1.50
CA LEU A 257 13.28 -22.90 1.70
C LEU A 257 12.48 -23.14 0.42
N LEU A 258 12.25 -22.09 -0.36
CA LEU A 258 11.57 -22.19 -1.64
C LEU A 258 12.32 -23.11 -2.63
N GLN A 259 13.65 -23.18 -2.55
CA GLN A 259 14.47 -24.07 -3.38
C GLN A 259 14.54 -25.51 -2.84
N ILE A 260 14.56 -25.69 -1.51
CA ILE A 260 14.79 -26.98 -0.87
C ILE A 260 13.48 -27.71 -0.54
N ASN A 261 12.50 -27.00 0.04
CA ASN A 261 11.23 -27.56 0.49
C ASN A 261 10.08 -26.54 0.41
N ILE A 262 9.35 -26.58 -0.71
CA ILE A 262 8.22 -25.68 -0.99
C ILE A 262 7.06 -25.81 0.00
N LYS A 263 6.86 -27.00 0.60
CA LYS A 263 5.78 -27.22 1.57
C LYS A 263 6.08 -26.47 2.87
N GLU A 264 7.31 -26.55 3.37
CA GLU A 264 7.75 -25.77 4.53
C GLU A 264 7.66 -24.27 4.28
N ALA A 265 8.16 -23.81 3.13
CA ALA A 265 8.02 -22.40 2.72
C ALA A 265 6.55 -21.96 2.74
N TYR A 266 5.65 -22.78 2.20
CA TYR A 266 4.21 -22.49 2.19
C TYR A 266 3.62 -22.37 3.60
N TYR A 267 3.93 -23.29 4.51
CA TYR A 267 3.44 -23.21 5.89
C TYR A 267 4.01 -21.98 6.59
N LEU A 268 5.32 -21.73 6.45
CA LEU A 268 5.95 -20.54 7.03
C LEU A 268 5.29 -19.26 6.52
N ILE A 269 5.10 -19.13 5.20
CA ILE A 269 4.43 -17.98 4.57
C ILE A 269 3.06 -17.74 5.22
N ASN A 270 2.22 -18.77 5.29
CA ASN A 270 0.85 -18.62 5.81
C ASN A 270 0.82 -18.25 7.30
N TYR A 271 1.65 -18.90 8.11
CA TYR A 271 1.70 -18.63 9.55
C TYR A 271 2.31 -17.26 9.86
N VAL A 272 3.27 -16.79 9.05
CA VAL A 272 3.80 -15.42 9.16
C VAL A 272 2.78 -14.40 8.63
N LEU A 273 2.01 -14.68 7.58
CA LEU A 273 0.95 -13.77 7.10
C LEU A 273 -0.14 -13.52 8.15
N VAL A 274 -0.54 -14.53 8.92
CA VAL A 274 -1.50 -14.32 10.02
C VAL A 274 -0.87 -13.70 11.26
N SER A 275 0.47 -13.64 11.35
CA SER A 275 1.14 -12.97 12.46
C SER A 275 0.86 -11.48 12.44
N LYS A 276 0.29 -10.95 13.53
CA LYS A 276 0.09 -9.51 13.70
C LYS A 276 1.41 -8.74 13.57
N ASP A 277 2.50 -9.32 14.07
CA ASP A 277 3.76 -8.63 14.29
C ASP A 277 4.74 -8.81 13.12
N TYR A 278 4.61 -9.88 12.35
CA TYR A 278 5.61 -10.26 11.35
C TYR A 278 5.06 -10.42 9.93
N CYS A 279 3.76 -10.22 9.69
CA CYS A 279 3.18 -10.37 8.35
C CYS A 279 3.84 -9.50 7.26
N HIS A 280 4.32 -8.30 7.62
CA HIS A 280 5.08 -7.42 6.73
C HIS A 280 6.31 -8.11 6.11
N LEU A 281 6.98 -9.03 6.83
CA LEU A 281 8.15 -9.75 6.30
C LEU A 281 7.80 -10.53 5.02
N VAL A 282 6.62 -11.15 4.97
CA VAL A 282 6.14 -11.84 3.76
C VAL A 282 5.70 -10.83 2.70
N LEU A 283 4.95 -9.80 3.08
CA LEU A 283 4.42 -8.80 2.14
C LEU A 283 5.56 -8.07 1.39
N HIS A 284 6.64 -7.72 2.08
CA HIS A 284 7.84 -7.10 1.50
C HIS A 284 8.78 -8.09 0.79
N SER A 285 8.46 -9.39 0.78
CA SER A 285 9.25 -10.45 0.15
C SER A 285 8.53 -11.13 -1.02
N MET A 286 7.45 -10.54 -1.52
CA MET A 286 6.67 -11.12 -2.62
C MET A 286 7.44 -11.19 -3.95
N ASP A 287 8.46 -10.35 -4.12
CA ASP A 287 9.41 -10.45 -5.23
C ASP A 287 10.10 -11.81 -5.29
N ILE A 288 10.45 -12.37 -4.13
CA ILE A 288 11.09 -13.69 -4.03
C ILE A 288 10.07 -14.80 -4.29
N ILE A 289 8.86 -14.65 -3.77
CA ILE A 289 7.79 -15.65 -3.91
C ILE A 289 7.35 -15.79 -5.37
N ASN A 290 7.35 -14.70 -6.13
CA ASN A 290 6.85 -14.67 -7.51
C ASN A 290 7.91 -14.93 -8.59
N ASN A 291 9.19 -14.95 -8.26
CA ASN A 291 10.25 -15.02 -9.27
C ASN A 291 10.19 -16.34 -10.07
N GLU A 292 10.42 -16.25 -11.39
CA GLU A 292 9.97 -17.23 -12.41
C GLU A 292 10.58 -18.64 -12.34
N LYS A 293 11.52 -18.91 -11.44
CA LYS A 293 12.07 -20.27 -11.22
C LYS A 293 11.53 -21.00 -10.01
N VAL A 294 10.78 -20.32 -9.13
CA VAL A 294 10.25 -20.92 -7.90
C VAL A 294 8.78 -20.60 -7.71
N ASN A 295 8.08 -20.39 -8.82
CA ASN A 295 6.74 -19.83 -8.84
C ASN A 295 5.76 -20.80 -8.16
N VAL A 296 5.63 -20.70 -6.83
CA VAL A 296 4.65 -21.43 -6.01
C VAL A 296 3.22 -21.15 -6.50
N MET A 297 3.04 -20.06 -7.26
CA MET A 297 1.78 -19.62 -7.85
C MET A 297 1.62 -19.90 -9.36
N ASN A 298 2.67 -20.33 -10.09
CA ASN A 298 2.60 -20.79 -11.49
C ASN A 298 3.33 -22.14 -11.68
N LEU A 299 2.88 -23.16 -10.97
CA LEU A 299 3.38 -24.53 -11.14
C LEU A 299 2.65 -25.20 -12.31
N ASN A 300 3.32 -25.29 -13.47
CA ASN A 300 2.73 -25.67 -14.76
C ASN A 300 2.85 -27.17 -15.10
N THR A 301 2.92 -28.06 -14.11
CA THR A 301 2.80 -29.51 -14.35
C THR A 301 1.42 -30.03 -13.93
N SER A 302 0.93 -31.06 -14.64
CA SER A 302 -0.44 -31.59 -14.51
C SER A 302 -0.79 -32.13 -13.11
N LEU A 303 0.21 -32.57 -12.32
CA LEU A 303 0.04 -32.99 -10.92
C LEU A 303 0.08 -31.80 -9.93
N GLN A 304 0.65 -30.65 -10.34
CA GLN A 304 0.83 -29.46 -9.50
C GLN A 304 -0.34 -28.48 -9.59
N LYS A 305 -1.10 -28.46 -10.70
CA LYS A 305 -2.29 -27.60 -10.85
C LYS A 305 -3.29 -27.75 -9.69
N THR A 306 -3.45 -28.98 -9.18
CA THR A 306 -4.31 -29.31 -8.02
C THR A 306 -3.75 -28.79 -6.69
N CYS A 307 -2.42 -28.70 -6.56
CA CYS A 307 -1.75 -28.18 -5.36
C CYS A 307 -1.72 -26.64 -5.34
N THR A 308 -1.50 -25.98 -6.48
CA THR A 308 -1.52 -24.51 -6.60
C THR A 308 -2.88 -23.93 -6.23
N GLU A 309 -3.97 -24.57 -6.66
CA GLU A 309 -5.35 -24.21 -6.29
C GLU A 309 -5.65 -24.47 -4.80
N ALA A 310 -5.07 -25.54 -4.22
CA ALA A 310 -5.21 -25.83 -2.80
C ALA A 310 -4.42 -24.84 -1.91
N PHE A 311 -3.31 -24.29 -2.40
CA PHE A 311 -2.45 -23.35 -1.67
C PHE A 311 -2.86 -21.89 -1.83
N ILE A 312 -3.42 -21.51 -2.98
CA ILE A 312 -3.81 -20.12 -3.24
C ILE A 312 -4.96 -19.66 -2.35
N MET A 313 -5.91 -20.54 -2.02
CA MET A 313 -7.09 -20.18 -1.23
C MET A 313 -6.76 -19.93 0.25
N PRO A 314 -6.00 -20.79 0.96
CA PRO A 314 -5.53 -20.47 2.31
C PRO A 314 -4.59 -19.26 2.32
N MET A 315 -3.68 -19.13 1.35
CA MET A 315 -2.81 -17.95 1.26
C MET A 315 -3.61 -16.66 1.07
N LYS A 316 -4.63 -16.68 0.20
CA LYS A 316 -5.58 -15.57 0.04
C LYS A 316 -6.27 -15.24 1.37
N TYR A 317 -6.69 -16.25 2.13
CA TYR A 317 -7.34 -16.05 3.42
C TYR A 317 -6.40 -15.49 4.49
N THR A 318 -5.18 -16.02 4.60
CA THR A 318 -4.16 -15.53 5.55
C THR A 318 -3.66 -14.14 5.19
N LEU A 319 -3.56 -13.83 3.90
CA LEU A 319 -3.25 -12.49 3.40
C LEU A 319 -4.29 -11.45 3.85
N SER A 320 -5.58 -11.80 3.95
CA SER A 320 -6.60 -10.89 4.48
C SER A 320 -6.28 -10.44 5.91
N TYR A 321 -5.76 -11.31 6.77
CA TYR A 321 -5.34 -10.95 8.13
C TYR A 321 -4.10 -10.04 8.14
N ALA A 322 -3.14 -10.32 7.25
CA ALA A 322 -1.99 -9.44 7.04
C ALA A 322 -2.45 -8.03 6.62
N TRP A 323 -3.39 -7.96 5.68
CA TRP A 323 -3.91 -6.70 5.14
C TRP A 323 -4.73 -5.93 6.17
N ILE A 324 -5.51 -6.63 7.00
CA ILE A 324 -6.16 -6.05 8.20
C ILE A 324 -5.13 -5.34 9.07
N CYS A 325 -3.99 -5.97 9.36
CA CYS A 325 -2.93 -5.35 10.16
C CYS A 325 -2.44 -4.06 9.50
N MET A 326 -2.00 -4.14 8.25
CA MET A 326 -1.42 -3.00 7.53
C MET A 326 -2.39 -1.81 7.48
N TYR A 327 -3.66 -2.06 7.15
CA TYR A 327 -4.67 -1.01 7.08
C TYR A 327 -5.03 -0.46 8.47
N MET A 328 -5.13 -1.29 9.51
CA MET A 328 -5.33 -0.83 10.89
C MET A 328 -4.21 0.11 11.34
N GLU A 329 -2.95 -0.21 11.03
CA GLU A 329 -1.81 0.64 11.39
C GLU A 329 -1.83 1.98 10.66
N GLU A 330 -2.17 1.99 9.36
CA GLU A 330 -2.40 3.22 8.59
C GLU A 330 -3.46 4.11 9.27
N CYS A 331 -4.59 3.51 9.68
CA CYS A 331 -5.67 4.20 10.35
C CYS A 331 -5.32 4.68 11.77
N ILE A 332 -4.42 4.02 12.48
CA ILE A 332 -4.00 4.44 13.82
C ILE A 332 -2.98 5.58 13.74
N LYS A 333 -1.95 5.46 12.88
CA LYS A 333 -0.86 6.44 12.83
C LYS A 333 -1.27 7.72 12.13
N LYS A 334 -2.09 7.65 11.07
CA LYS A 334 -2.56 8.83 10.31
C LYS A 334 -1.39 9.75 9.94
N THR A 335 -1.39 11.00 10.40
CA THR A 335 -0.35 12.00 10.12
C THR A 335 0.99 11.70 10.80
N ARG A 336 1.06 10.71 11.69
CA ARG A 336 2.32 10.22 12.29
C ARG A 336 2.97 9.10 11.47
N THR A 337 2.45 8.85 10.26
CA THR A 337 3.05 7.90 9.33
C THR A 337 4.44 8.38 8.89
N SER A 338 5.40 7.47 8.87
CA SER A 338 6.74 7.64 8.31
C SER A 338 6.97 6.64 7.17
N ILE A 339 7.96 6.90 6.31
CA ILE A 339 8.34 5.96 5.25
C ILE A 339 8.98 4.68 5.80
N GLN A 340 9.46 4.69 7.05
CA GLN A 340 10.02 3.54 7.75
C GLN A 340 8.95 2.65 8.38
N ASP A 341 7.67 3.03 8.30
CA ASP A 341 6.60 2.23 8.85
C ASP A 341 6.40 0.97 8.02
N ARG A 342 6.31 -0.18 8.69
CA ARG A 342 6.23 -1.52 8.06
C ARG A 342 5.01 -1.76 7.16
N TYR A 343 4.07 -0.82 7.10
CA TYR A 343 2.89 -0.87 6.24
C TYR A 343 3.01 0.05 5.02
N ILE A 344 4.11 0.80 4.89
CA ILE A 344 4.39 1.61 3.70
C ILE A 344 5.15 0.76 2.70
N PHE A 345 4.62 0.70 1.48
CA PHE A 345 5.21 -0.06 0.39
C PHE A 345 5.81 0.88 -0.64
N THR A 346 6.90 0.43 -1.25
CA THR A 346 7.35 0.95 -2.53
C THR A 346 6.46 0.39 -3.66
N ALA A 347 6.38 1.09 -4.80
CA ALA A 347 5.72 0.57 -6.00
C ALA A 347 6.38 -0.72 -6.48
N GLU A 348 7.69 -0.91 -6.31
CA GLU A 348 8.34 -2.18 -6.67
C GLU A 348 7.76 -3.33 -5.84
N GLU A 349 7.72 -3.21 -4.51
CA GLU A 349 7.15 -4.23 -3.62
C GLU A 349 5.66 -4.45 -3.89
N ALA A 350 4.88 -3.36 -3.99
CA ALA A 350 3.44 -3.43 -4.23
C ALA A 350 3.10 -4.06 -5.59
N SER A 351 3.98 -3.89 -6.59
CA SER A 351 3.82 -4.50 -7.91
C SER A 351 3.99 -6.03 -7.87
N CYS A 352 4.67 -6.57 -6.86
CA CYS A 352 4.83 -8.00 -6.66
C CYS A 352 3.67 -8.63 -5.89
N LEU A 353 2.70 -7.87 -5.40
CA LEU A 353 1.57 -8.45 -4.68
C LEU A 353 0.67 -9.28 -5.62
N PRO A 354 0.18 -10.47 -5.19
CA PRO A 354 -0.65 -11.33 -6.02
C PRO A 354 -2.03 -10.72 -6.29
N SER A 355 -2.54 -10.85 -7.52
CA SER A 355 -3.89 -10.40 -7.87
C SER A 355 -4.94 -11.43 -7.47
N TYR A 356 -6.03 -10.97 -6.84
CA TYR A 356 -7.18 -11.82 -6.51
C TYR A 356 -8.45 -11.21 -7.09
N PRO A 357 -8.82 -11.62 -8.33
CA PRO A 357 -10.09 -11.24 -8.92
C PRO A 357 -11.26 -11.57 -7.98
N TYR A 358 -12.28 -10.71 -8.00
CA TYR A 358 -13.43 -10.83 -7.12
C TYR A 358 -14.71 -10.44 -7.87
N LYS A 359 -15.84 -10.97 -7.39
CA LYS A 359 -17.18 -10.61 -7.85
C LYS A 359 -17.74 -9.51 -6.94
N SER A 360 -18.53 -8.56 -7.48
CA SER A 360 -19.18 -7.49 -6.69
C SER A 360 -19.97 -8.04 -5.51
N SER A 361 -20.74 -9.10 -5.73
CA SER A 361 -21.53 -9.77 -4.68
C SER A 361 -20.69 -10.40 -3.56
N PHE A 362 -19.37 -10.48 -3.74
CA PHE A 362 -18.42 -11.14 -2.84
C PHE A 362 -17.16 -10.29 -2.58
N LEU A 363 -17.30 -8.97 -2.36
CA LEU A 363 -16.17 -8.07 -2.04
C LEU A 363 -15.31 -8.58 -0.88
N HIS A 364 -15.94 -9.15 0.15
CA HIS A 364 -15.25 -9.71 1.33
C HIS A 364 -14.29 -10.86 1.01
N THR A 365 -14.34 -11.41 -0.22
CA THR A 365 -13.44 -12.47 -0.62
C THR A 365 -12.09 -11.95 -1.08
N THR A 366 -11.92 -10.69 -1.50
CA THR A 366 -10.58 -10.18 -1.85
C THR A 366 -9.81 -9.80 -0.58
N PRO A 367 -8.53 -10.20 -0.44
CA PRO A 367 -7.73 -9.86 0.73
C PRO A 367 -7.41 -8.37 0.84
N TYR A 368 -7.53 -7.65 -0.28
CA TYR A 368 -7.24 -6.22 -0.35
C TYR A 368 -8.41 -5.33 0.09
N LEU A 369 -9.58 -5.89 0.43
CA LEU A 369 -10.70 -5.13 1.00
C LEU A 369 -11.05 -5.65 2.40
N PRO A 370 -10.19 -5.40 3.42
CA PRO A 370 -10.48 -5.75 4.81
C PRO A 370 -11.51 -4.79 5.39
N ILE A 371 -12.76 -4.94 4.94
CA ILE A 371 -13.88 -4.10 5.38
C ILE A 371 -14.35 -4.65 6.73
N MET A 372 -14.14 -3.88 7.81
CA MET A 372 -14.58 -4.23 9.18
C MET A 372 -16.09 -4.04 9.39
N LEU A 373 -16.89 -4.60 8.48
CA LEU A 373 -18.35 -4.55 8.46
C LEU A 373 -18.93 -5.95 8.40
N SER A 374 -20.18 -6.06 8.85
CA SER A 374 -20.96 -7.28 8.66
C SER A 374 -21.15 -7.57 7.18
N ILE A 375 -21.28 -8.86 6.83
CA ILE A 375 -21.48 -9.27 5.44
C ILE A 375 -22.74 -8.65 4.82
N ASN A 376 -23.77 -8.38 5.63
CA ASN A 376 -25.00 -7.70 5.20
C ASN A 376 -24.70 -6.26 4.78
N ASN A 377 -23.89 -5.56 5.56
CA ASN A 377 -23.44 -4.24 5.18
C ASN A 377 -22.55 -4.30 3.93
N ILE A 378 -21.64 -5.28 3.83
CA ILE A 378 -20.77 -5.50 2.66
C ILE A 378 -21.56 -5.67 1.36
N ARG A 379 -22.56 -6.56 1.36
CA ARG A 379 -23.34 -6.92 0.16
C ARG A 379 -24.29 -5.81 -0.30
N ASN A 380 -24.88 -5.08 0.64
CA ASN A 380 -25.92 -4.10 0.32
C ASN A 380 -25.34 -2.70 0.03
N ASN A 381 -24.06 -2.47 0.36
CA ASN A 381 -23.43 -1.16 0.30
C ASN A 381 -22.20 -1.17 -0.61
N GLY A 382 -22.15 -0.25 -1.56
CA GLY A 382 -21.02 -0.08 -2.47
C GLY A 382 -21.47 0.66 -3.72
N VAL A 383 -20.89 1.84 -3.96
CA VAL A 383 -21.05 2.51 -5.27
C VAL A 383 -19.85 2.10 -6.09
N LEU A 384 -20.01 1.01 -6.85
CA LEU A 384 -18.92 0.37 -7.56
C LEU A 384 -18.51 1.16 -8.81
N GLY A 385 -17.27 0.93 -9.24
CA GLY A 385 -16.70 1.50 -10.45
C GLY A 385 -16.90 0.57 -11.65
N VAL A 386 -15.81 0.18 -12.30
CA VAL A 386 -15.82 -0.80 -13.40
C VAL A 386 -15.66 -2.24 -12.91
N ASN A 387 -16.21 -3.19 -13.67
CA ASN A 387 -16.13 -4.62 -13.36
C ASN A 387 -14.76 -5.20 -13.73
N LEU A 388 -13.93 -5.53 -12.74
CA LEU A 388 -12.63 -6.18 -12.95
C LEU A 388 -12.73 -7.66 -13.33
N MET A 389 -13.79 -8.36 -12.93
CA MET A 389 -13.91 -9.80 -13.17
C MET A 389 -14.02 -10.14 -14.65
N ALA A 390 -14.59 -9.26 -15.47
CA ALA A 390 -14.63 -9.42 -16.93
C ALA A 390 -13.22 -9.37 -17.57
N HIS A 391 -12.21 -8.94 -16.82
CA HIS A 391 -10.85 -8.72 -17.28
C HIS A 391 -9.81 -9.45 -16.40
N TYR A 392 -10.21 -10.53 -15.71
CA TYR A 392 -9.35 -11.25 -14.75
C TYR A 392 -8.07 -11.83 -15.38
N THR A 393 -8.05 -12.04 -16.71
CA THR A 393 -6.88 -12.47 -17.46
C THR A 393 -5.86 -11.36 -17.70
N LYS A 394 -6.23 -10.09 -17.45
CA LYS A 394 -5.34 -8.94 -17.56
C LYS A 394 -4.56 -8.75 -16.26
N ASN A 395 -3.40 -8.10 -16.39
CA ASN A 395 -2.47 -7.87 -15.30
C ASN A 395 -2.98 -6.76 -14.35
N ILE A 396 -3.96 -7.07 -13.49
CA ILE A 396 -4.47 -6.19 -12.44
C ILE A 396 -3.42 -6.06 -11.33
N GLY A 397 -3.28 -4.87 -10.76
CA GLY A 397 -2.41 -4.63 -9.60
C GLY A 397 -1.81 -3.24 -9.58
N VAL A 398 -0.62 -3.12 -9.01
CA VAL A 398 0.14 -1.86 -8.93
C VAL A 398 1.22 -1.83 -10.00
N ALA A 399 1.35 -0.72 -10.70
CA ALA A 399 2.43 -0.45 -11.62
C ALA A 399 3.74 -0.28 -10.85
N ASN A 400 4.83 -0.87 -11.34
CA ASN A 400 6.16 -0.61 -10.78
C ASN A 400 6.62 0.83 -11.09
N THR A 401 7.73 1.23 -10.50
CA THR A 401 8.24 2.61 -10.58
C THR A 401 8.58 3.00 -12.01
N LYS A 402 9.17 2.10 -12.79
CA LYS A 402 9.50 2.33 -14.21
C LYS A 402 8.25 2.64 -15.03
N MET A 403 7.21 1.83 -14.87
CA MET A 403 5.93 2.00 -15.56
C MET A 403 5.21 3.27 -15.11
N PHE A 404 5.22 3.57 -13.80
CA PHE A 404 4.69 4.81 -13.26
C PHE A 404 5.40 6.04 -13.86
N ARG A 405 6.74 6.07 -13.88
CA ARG A 405 7.53 7.18 -14.45
C ARG A 405 7.21 7.43 -15.91
N ASN A 406 7.15 6.37 -16.73
CA ASN A 406 6.76 6.51 -18.13
C ASN A 406 5.34 7.08 -18.28
N ARG A 407 4.40 6.57 -17.48
CA ARG A 407 3.02 7.05 -17.49
C ARG A 407 2.87 8.48 -16.97
N LEU A 408 3.65 8.89 -15.97
CA LEU A 408 3.71 10.27 -15.48
C LEU A 408 4.23 11.21 -16.58
N ASN A 409 5.25 10.78 -17.33
CA ASN A 409 5.78 11.57 -18.43
C ASN A 409 4.75 11.74 -19.55
N ILE A 410 4.07 10.65 -19.94
CA ILE A 410 2.93 10.70 -20.86
C ILE A 410 1.84 11.57 -20.25
N PHE A 411 1.53 11.43 -18.95
CA PHE A 411 0.54 12.22 -18.22
C PHE A 411 0.74 13.72 -18.47
N LEU A 412 1.99 14.17 -18.35
CA LEU A 412 2.38 15.57 -18.43
C LEU A 412 2.53 16.11 -19.87
N THR A 413 3.03 15.31 -20.81
CA THR A 413 3.41 15.81 -22.16
C THR A 413 2.71 15.15 -23.34
N GLY A 414 2.09 14.00 -23.12
CA GLY A 414 1.62 13.11 -24.18
C GLY A 414 2.72 12.24 -24.81
N PHE A 415 3.99 12.41 -24.43
CA PHE A 415 5.13 11.65 -24.94
C PHE A 415 5.68 10.67 -23.90
N ASP A 416 6.23 9.54 -24.36
CA ASP A 416 6.94 8.62 -23.50
C ASP A 416 8.27 9.19 -22.99
N ILE A 417 8.82 8.56 -21.95
CA ILE A 417 10.05 9.01 -21.30
C ILE A 417 11.31 8.84 -22.16
N GLN A 418 11.27 7.98 -23.20
CA GLN A 418 12.40 7.80 -24.11
C GLN A 418 12.49 8.95 -25.11
N THR A 419 11.34 9.52 -25.47
CA THR A 419 11.23 10.72 -26.29
C THR A 419 11.72 11.95 -25.53
N ILE A 420 11.24 12.13 -24.29
CA ILE A 420 11.66 13.21 -23.40
C ILE A 420 11.47 12.80 -21.95
N ASP A 421 12.51 12.93 -21.13
CA ASP A 421 12.33 12.93 -19.67
C ASP A 421 12.23 14.38 -19.19
N VAL A 422 11.00 14.84 -18.94
CA VAL A 422 10.72 16.22 -18.53
C VAL A 422 11.36 16.59 -17.19
N PHE A 423 11.66 15.60 -16.35
CA PHE A 423 12.29 15.80 -15.05
C PHE A 423 13.79 15.50 -15.06
N SER A 424 14.38 15.30 -16.24
CA SER A 424 15.82 15.05 -16.35
C SER A 424 16.63 16.19 -15.75
N GLY A 425 17.55 15.86 -14.84
CA GLY A 425 18.39 16.83 -14.13
C GLY A 425 17.73 17.52 -12.93
N LEU A 426 16.46 17.26 -12.64
CA LEU A 426 15.78 17.87 -11.49
C LEU A 426 16.36 17.35 -10.17
N ASN A 427 16.73 18.26 -9.26
CA ASN A 427 17.00 17.90 -7.88
C ASN A 427 15.69 17.69 -7.11
N TRP A 428 15.34 16.44 -6.86
CA TRP A 428 14.09 16.06 -6.21
C TRP A 428 14.03 16.34 -4.69
N SER A 429 15.09 16.88 -4.09
CA SER A 429 15.14 17.15 -2.64
C SER A 429 13.99 18.05 -2.16
N GLY A 430 13.06 17.44 -1.43
CA GLY A 430 11.88 18.10 -0.89
C GLY A 430 10.69 18.17 -1.85
N PHE A 431 10.72 17.55 -3.02
CA PHE A 431 9.56 17.42 -3.91
C PHE A 431 8.80 16.11 -3.66
N GLY A 432 7.50 16.13 -3.93
CA GLY A 432 6.68 14.92 -3.96
C GLY A 432 5.48 15.07 -4.89
N VAL A 433 5.47 14.34 -6.00
CA VAL A 433 4.32 14.30 -6.94
C VAL A 433 3.21 13.44 -6.33
N THR A 434 1.96 13.90 -6.38
CA THR A 434 0.80 13.20 -5.81
C THR A 434 -0.51 13.57 -6.52
N GLY A 435 -1.65 13.26 -5.91
CA GLY A 435 -2.95 13.68 -6.39
C GLY A 435 -3.49 12.78 -7.50
N SER A 436 -4.24 13.37 -8.42
CA SER A 436 -5.03 12.59 -9.38
C SER A 436 -4.20 11.77 -10.38
N VAL A 437 -2.93 12.17 -10.61
CA VAL A 437 -1.97 11.40 -11.41
C VAL A 437 -1.74 10.00 -10.86
N MET A 438 -1.86 9.81 -9.54
CA MET A 438 -1.73 8.49 -8.90
C MET A 438 -2.80 7.53 -9.39
N ALA A 439 -4.05 8.02 -9.52
CA ALA A 439 -5.15 7.21 -10.02
C ALA A 439 -5.05 6.85 -11.49
N ALA A 440 -4.38 7.69 -12.29
CA ALA A 440 -4.11 7.39 -13.70
C ALA A 440 -2.94 6.40 -13.86
N CYS A 441 -1.85 6.61 -13.12
CA CYS A 441 -0.57 5.98 -13.41
C CYS A 441 -0.29 4.70 -12.59
N LEU A 442 -0.78 4.60 -11.35
CA LEU A 442 -0.50 3.48 -10.44
C LEU A 442 -1.28 2.20 -10.72
N PRO A 443 -2.57 2.20 -11.07
CA PRO A 443 -3.25 0.95 -11.41
C PRO A 443 -2.56 0.34 -12.62
N ARG A 444 -2.06 -0.89 -12.50
CA ARG A 444 -1.41 -1.58 -13.62
C ARG A 444 -2.34 -1.69 -14.81
N TYR A 445 -3.61 -1.99 -14.55
CA TYR A 445 -4.68 -2.06 -15.52
C TYR A 445 -5.95 -1.37 -15.01
N ASN A 446 -6.59 -0.58 -15.87
CA ASN A 446 -7.92 -0.04 -15.67
C ASN A 446 -8.78 -0.42 -16.89
N PRO A 447 -9.91 -1.14 -16.74
CA PRO A 447 -10.76 -1.56 -17.86
C PRO A 447 -11.15 -0.47 -18.86
N LEU A 448 -11.21 0.79 -18.44
CA LEU A 448 -11.53 1.91 -19.33
C LEU A 448 -10.47 2.16 -20.40
N ILE A 449 -9.23 1.70 -20.21
CA ILE A 449 -8.18 1.78 -21.24
C ILE A 449 -8.55 0.96 -22.49
N LYS A 450 -9.41 -0.06 -22.36
CA LYS A 450 -9.89 -0.87 -23.48
C LYS A 450 -10.79 -0.07 -24.43
N ILE A 451 -11.49 0.96 -23.94
CA ILE A 451 -12.36 1.81 -24.76
C ILE A 451 -11.53 2.61 -25.77
N VAL A 452 -10.23 2.79 -25.50
CA VAL A 452 -9.28 3.53 -26.32
C VAL A 452 -8.14 2.62 -26.79
N ASP A 453 -8.46 1.35 -27.07
CA ASP A 453 -7.54 0.36 -27.66
C ASP A 453 -6.22 0.18 -26.90
N ASP A 454 -6.30 0.13 -25.57
CA ASP A 454 -5.15 -0.01 -24.66
C ASP A 454 -4.11 1.14 -24.78
N ASN A 455 -4.47 2.27 -25.43
CA ASN A 455 -3.63 3.45 -25.55
C ASN A 455 -3.71 4.34 -24.29
N PHE A 456 -2.62 4.37 -23.53
CA PHE A 456 -2.57 5.14 -22.28
C PHE A 456 -2.72 6.65 -22.49
N ASN A 457 -2.18 7.21 -23.58
CA ASN A 457 -2.27 8.64 -23.87
C ASN A 457 -3.73 9.07 -24.09
N LEU A 458 -4.46 8.31 -24.92
CA LEU A 458 -5.89 8.52 -25.16
C LEU A 458 -6.72 8.30 -23.90
N PHE A 459 -6.34 7.33 -23.05
CA PHE A 459 -7.00 7.10 -21.77
C PHE A 459 -6.90 8.30 -20.84
N VAL A 460 -5.72 8.92 -20.72
CA VAL A 460 -5.56 10.13 -19.91
C VAL A 460 -6.37 11.28 -20.51
N ASN A 461 -6.32 11.49 -21.82
CA ASN A 461 -7.12 12.52 -22.51
C ASN A 461 -8.62 12.38 -22.23
N ALA A 462 -9.11 11.14 -22.24
CA ALA A 462 -10.52 10.82 -22.07
C ALA A 462 -11.04 11.03 -20.64
N TYR A 463 -10.28 10.57 -19.64
CA TYR A 463 -10.79 10.43 -18.25
C TYR A 463 -10.13 11.38 -17.25
N TYR A 464 -9.07 12.09 -17.67
CA TYR A 464 -8.35 13.07 -16.88
C TYR A 464 -8.14 14.43 -17.61
N PRO A 465 -9.09 14.94 -18.42
CA PRO A 465 -8.88 16.17 -19.19
C PRO A 465 -8.67 17.41 -18.32
N ASP A 466 -9.35 17.48 -17.18
CA ASP A 466 -9.26 18.61 -16.23
C ASP A 466 -8.34 18.30 -15.03
N ALA A 467 -7.46 17.31 -15.18
CA ALA A 467 -6.56 16.92 -14.10
C ALA A 467 -5.30 17.78 -14.11
N ASP A 468 -4.93 18.27 -12.94
CA ASP A 468 -3.65 18.90 -12.62
C ASP A 468 -2.65 17.87 -12.08
N LEU A 469 -1.37 18.23 -12.16
CA LEU A 469 -0.29 17.52 -11.48
C LEU A 469 0.01 18.20 -10.14
N ASP A 470 -0.44 17.58 -9.05
CA ASP A 470 -0.17 18.06 -7.69
C ASP A 470 1.28 17.76 -7.28
N VAL A 471 2.03 18.80 -6.89
CA VAL A 471 3.41 18.69 -6.39
C VAL A 471 3.51 19.31 -5.01
N MET A 472 3.86 18.48 -4.03
CA MET A 472 4.22 18.93 -2.70
C MET A 472 5.65 19.42 -2.67
N VAL A 473 5.89 20.53 -1.98
CA VAL A 473 7.24 21.09 -1.78
C VAL A 473 7.50 21.29 -0.30
N SER A 474 8.46 20.55 0.25
CA SER A 474 8.93 20.63 1.63
C SER A 474 9.90 21.80 1.79
N ALA A 475 9.38 23.02 1.66
CA ALA A 475 10.09 24.29 1.81
C ALA A 475 9.10 25.41 2.13
N LYS A 476 9.58 26.56 2.60
CA LYS A 476 8.75 27.75 2.94
C LYS A 476 9.37 29.03 2.39
N GLY A 477 8.62 30.12 2.42
CA GLY A 477 9.13 31.46 2.13
C GLY A 477 9.82 31.52 0.77
N SER A 478 10.98 32.17 0.70
CA SER A 478 11.78 32.23 -0.53
C SER A 478 12.26 30.87 -1.01
N GLU A 479 12.64 29.94 -0.11
CA GLU A 479 13.10 28.59 -0.49
C GLU A 479 12.02 27.83 -1.28
N PHE A 480 10.75 27.98 -0.89
CA PHE A 480 9.63 27.40 -1.65
C PHE A 480 9.55 27.99 -3.07
N VAL A 481 9.64 29.31 -3.20
CA VAL A 481 9.62 29.99 -4.50
C VAL A 481 10.81 29.56 -5.36
N ASP A 482 12.01 29.49 -4.79
CA ASP A 482 13.22 29.08 -5.50
C ASP A 482 13.10 27.64 -6.03
N LYS A 483 12.52 26.73 -5.24
CA LYS A 483 12.22 25.36 -5.70
C LYS A 483 11.19 25.34 -6.83
N VAL A 484 10.15 26.16 -6.76
CA VAL A 484 9.15 26.28 -7.85
C VAL A 484 9.81 26.72 -9.15
N TYR A 485 10.62 27.78 -9.11
CA TYR A 485 11.30 28.28 -10.30
C TYR A 485 12.38 27.31 -10.80
N HIS A 486 13.11 26.63 -9.91
CA HIS A 486 14.05 25.59 -10.30
C HIS A 486 13.36 24.43 -11.06
N MET A 487 12.19 23.98 -10.59
CA MET A 487 11.40 22.96 -11.29
C MET A 487 10.92 23.50 -12.65
N ARG A 488 10.41 24.73 -12.71
CA ARG A 488 10.00 25.39 -13.96
C ARG A 488 11.14 25.41 -14.98
N ASP A 489 12.29 25.94 -14.59
CA ASP A 489 13.46 26.09 -15.47
C ASP A 489 13.92 24.73 -16.01
N THR A 490 13.96 23.71 -15.15
CA THR A 490 14.36 22.35 -15.54
C THR A 490 13.40 21.75 -16.57
N ILE A 491 12.10 21.86 -16.35
CA ILE A 491 11.09 21.33 -17.25
C ILE A 491 11.11 22.09 -18.58
N GLU A 492 11.20 23.42 -18.54
CA GLU A 492 11.26 24.28 -19.73
C GLU A 492 12.46 23.93 -20.60
N GLN A 493 13.66 23.84 -20.01
CA GLN A 493 14.88 23.42 -20.70
C GLN A 493 14.75 22.04 -21.35
N ASN A 494 14.08 21.09 -20.69
CA ASN A 494 13.86 19.76 -21.24
C ASN A 494 12.88 19.78 -22.41
N ILE A 495 11.77 20.53 -22.31
CA ILE A 495 10.79 20.65 -23.40
C ILE A 495 11.37 21.38 -24.60
N GLN A 496 12.21 22.40 -24.37
CA GLN A 496 12.89 23.16 -25.43
C GLN A 496 13.77 22.30 -26.34
N LYS A 497 14.21 21.12 -25.89
CA LYS A 497 14.94 20.14 -26.72
C LYS A 497 14.10 19.60 -27.88
N ILE A 498 12.78 19.55 -27.72
CA ILE A 498 11.84 19.09 -28.76
C ILE A 498 11.08 20.27 -29.38
N LYS A 499 10.79 21.28 -28.56
CA LYS A 499 10.03 22.47 -28.95
C LYS A 499 10.80 23.74 -28.57
N PRO A 500 11.72 24.24 -29.41
CA PRO A 500 12.65 25.31 -29.04
C PRO A 500 12.03 26.59 -28.49
N ASN A 501 10.77 26.87 -28.81
CA ASN A 501 10.02 28.05 -28.36
C ASN A 501 9.13 27.79 -27.14
N ALA A 502 9.25 26.62 -26.51
CA ALA A 502 8.47 26.28 -25.33
C ALA A 502 8.78 27.25 -24.20
N ASN A 503 7.72 27.73 -23.56
CA ASN A 503 7.77 28.66 -22.46
C ASN A 503 6.77 28.19 -21.39
N ILE A 504 7.22 28.18 -20.13
CA ILE A 504 6.41 27.78 -19.00
C ILE A 504 6.16 29.01 -18.13
N MET A 505 4.90 29.43 -18.12
CA MET A 505 4.45 30.53 -17.29
C MET A 505 4.25 30.08 -15.84
N VAL A 506 4.73 30.89 -14.91
CA VAL A 506 4.47 30.73 -13.48
C VAL A 506 3.34 31.68 -13.08
N THR A 507 2.24 31.13 -12.57
CA THR A 507 1.17 31.90 -11.92
C THR A 507 1.01 31.43 -10.48
N TYR A 508 0.27 32.17 -9.66
CA TYR A 508 0.02 31.75 -8.29
C TYR A 508 -1.36 32.16 -7.79
N LYS A 509 -1.86 31.42 -6.82
CA LYS A 509 -3.03 31.76 -6.02
C LYS A 509 -2.63 31.81 -4.55
N LYS A 510 -2.93 32.92 -3.89
CA LYS A 510 -2.71 33.09 -2.45
C LYS A 510 -4.06 33.15 -1.75
N THR A 511 -4.16 32.45 -0.62
CA THR A 511 -5.31 32.53 0.30
C THR A 511 -4.77 32.62 1.71
N VAL A 512 -5.52 33.25 2.61
CA VAL A 512 -5.06 33.46 3.99
C VAL A 512 -6.03 32.80 4.94
N THR A 513 -5.51 31.98 5.86
CA THR A 513 -6.29 31.49 6.99
C THR A 513 -5.84 32.21 8.25
N ILE A 514 -6.76 32.91 8.89
CA ILE A 514 -6.54 33.60 10.15
C ILE A 514 -7.12 32.72 11.25
N VAL A 515 -6.29 32.29 12.19
CA VAL A 515 -6.75 31.54 13.35
C VAL A 515 -6.70 32.45 14.56
N SER A 516 -7.84 32.69 15.18
CA SER A 516 -7.98 33.55 16.35
C SER A 516 -8.46 32.76 17.57
N ASN A 517 -7.93 33.04 18.76
CA ASN A 517 -8.47 32.49 20.01
C ASN A 517 -9.57 33.36 20.62
N ILE A 518 -9.72 34.59 20.12
CA ILE A 518 -10.79 35.52 20.48
C ILE A 518 -11.79 35.65 19.34
N THR A 519 -13.04 35.94 19.69
CA THR A 519 -14.04 36.36 18.70
C THR A 519 -13.55 37.65 18.03
N ILE A 520 -13.49 37.62 16.70
CA ILE A 520 -13.03 38.74 15.88
C ILE A 520 -13.93 38.83 14.65
N THR A 521 -14.27 40.05 14.24
CA THR A 521 -15.03 40.25 12.99
C THR A 521 -14.12 39.99 11.79
N GLU A 522 -14.69 39.69 10.64
CA GLU A 522 -13.88 39.53 9.41
C GLU A 522 -13.15 40.83 9.03
N ASP A 523 -13.75 41.99 9.30
CA ASP A 523 -13.12 43.30 9.07
C ASP A 523 -11.92 43.52 9.98
N ASP A 524 -12.07 43.32 11.29
CA ASP A 524 -10.96 43.44 12.24
C ASP A 524 -9.82 42.45 11.93
N ALA A 525 -10.18 41.23 11.51
CA ALA A 525 -9.21 40.22 11.12
C ALA A 525 -8.45 40.63 9.86
N TYR A 526 -9.13 41.21 8.88
CA TYR A 526 -8.54 41.73 7.65
C TYR A 526 -7.58 42.90 7.94
N GLU A 527 -7.99 43.89 8.75
CA GLU A 527 -7.11 45.00 9.13
C GLU A 527 -5.82 44.53 9.82
N LYS A 528 -5.93 43.57 10.74
CA LYS A 528 -4.76 42.98 11.39
C LYS A 528 -3.87 42.22 10.42
N TYR A 529 -4.45 41.58 9.40
CA TYR A 529 -3.68 40.94 8.33
C TYR A 529 -2.93 41.97 7.47
N ILE A 530 -3.53 43.12 7.13
CA ILE A 530 -2.84 44.20 6.39
C ILE A 530 -1.59 44.65 7.15
N LYS A 531 -1.74 45.00 8.44
CA LYS A 531 -0.62 45.42 9.30
C LYS A 531 0.47 44.35 9.42
N TYR A 532 0.05 43.08 9.50
CA TYR A 532 0.99 41.96 9.49
C TYR A 532 1.80 41.90 8.18
N MET A 533 1.13 42.08 7.04
CA MET A 533 1.78 42.06 5.72
C MET A 533 2.70 43.26 5.50
N GLU A 534 2.33 44.46 5.93
CA GLU A 534 3.21 45.64 5.89
C GLU A 534 4.52 45.36 6.63
N LYS A 535 4.43 44.86 7.87
CA LYS A 535 5.61 44.49 8.67
C LYS A 535 6.44 43.38 8.02
N TYR A 536 5.77 42.38 7.41
CA TYR A 536 6.43 41.29 6.69
C TYR A 536 7.20 41.79 5.47
N ILE A 537 6.64 42.72 4.71
CA ILE A 537 7.28 43.27 3.51
C ILE A 537 8.50 44.11 3.89
N GLU A 538 8.41 44.90 4.96
CA GLU A 538 9.51 45.74 5.45
C GLU A 538 10.68 44.92 6.00
N ASN A 539 10.39 43.91 6.82
CA ASN A 539 11.41 43.23 7.62
C ASN A 539 11.73 41.81 7.15
N GLY A 540 10.96 41.27 6.20
CA GLY A 540 10.96 39.84 5.89
C GLY A 540 10.39 38.99 7.02
N ASP A 541 10.58 37.67 6.93
CA ASP A 541 10.36 36.74 8.03
C ASP A 541 11.63 35.93 8.34
N THR A 542 11.51 35.01 9.29
CA THR A 542 12.60 34.08 9.63
C THR A 542 13.15 33.28 8.44
N TYR A 543 12.41 33.21 7.34
CA TYR A 543 12.73 32.41 6.15
C TYR A 543 13.04 33.25 4.92
N THR A 544 12.87 34.58 4.97
CA THR A 544 12.89 35.47 3.80
C THR A 544 13.51 36.80 4.18
N LYS A 545 14.64 37.16 3.59
CA LYS A 545 15.26 38.49 3.80
C LYS A 545 14.55 39.56 2.97
N SER A 546 14.44 40.78 3.51
CA SER A 546 13.82 41.95 2.83
C SER A 546 14.39 42.21 1.43
N ASP A 547 15.71 42.10 1.27
CA ASP A 547 16.39 42.45 0.02
C ASP A 547 16.02 41.50 -1.13
N ILE A 548 15.66 40.26 -0.79
CA ILE A 548 15.25 39.22 -1.74
C ILE A 548 13.83 39.50 -2.25
N LEU A 549 12.97 40.12 -1.44
CA LEU A 549 11.57 40.39 -1.79
C LEU A 549 11.38 41.41 -2.91
N GLN A 550 12.44 42.09 -3.36
CA GLN A 550 12.35 43.06 -4.47
C GLN A 550 12.21 42.38 -5.83
N ASP A 551 12.79 41.18 -6.00
CA ASP A 551 12.70 40.40 -7.24
C ASP A 551 11.25 39.97 -7.52
N GLU A 552 10.81 40.17 -8.77
CA GLU A 552 9.47 39.86 -9.24
C GLU A 552 9.06 38.40 -9.02
N LYS A 553 10.00 37.46 -8.99
CA LYS A 553 9.69 36.04 -8.73
C LYS A 553 9.05 35.81 -7.36
N TYR A 554 9.34 36.67 -6.38
CA TYR A 554 8.79 36.60 -5.02
C TYR A 554 7.51 37.42 -4.83
N ASN A 555 6.91 37.94 -5.91
CA ASN A 555 5.64 38.65 -5.90
C ASN A 555 4.55 37.95 -5.06
N ALA A 556 4.49 36.61 -5.14
CA ALA A 556 3.52 35.82 -4.40
C ALA A 556 3.64 35.95 -2.87
N LEU A 557 4.85 36.15 -2.34
CA LEU A 557 5.07 36.31 -0.90
C LEU A 557 4.52 37.65 -0.41
N ARG A 558 4.77 38.73 -1.17
CA ARG A 558 4.35 40.12 -0.85
C ARG A 558 2.89 40.44 -1.19
N HIS A 559 2.23 39.64 -2.03
CA HIS A 559 0.84 39.90 -2.42
C HIS A 559 -0.11 39.94 -1.21
N VAL A 560 -0.81 41.05 -1.03
CA VAL A 560 -1.88 41.21 -0.06
C VAL A 560 -3.19 40.74 -0.68
N VAL A 561 -3.77 39.64 -0.17
CA VAL A 561 -5.01 39.07 -0.72
C VAL A 561 -6.21 39.95 -0.42
N HIS A 562 -7.24 39.86 -1.27
CA HIS A 562 -8.51 40.53 -1.03
C HIS A 562 -9.26 39.89 0.15
N LYS A 563 -10.13 40.65 0.84
CA LYS A 563 -10.91 40.18 2.00
C LYS A 563 -11.66 38.86 1.74
N THR A 564 -12.20 38.69 0.52
CA THR A 564 -12.92 37.47 0.11
C THR A 564 -12.06 36.21 0.02
N GLU A 565 -10.74 36.34 0.06
CA GLU A 565 -9.77 35.23 0.04
C GLU A 565 -9.23 34.89 1.45
N ILE A 566 -9.77 35.57 2.47
CA ILE A 566 -9.48 35.31 3.88
C ILE A 566 -10.50 34.34 4.46
N LYS A 567 -10.00 33.35 5.19
CA LYS A 567 -10.80 32.45 6.02
C LYS A 567 -10.47 32.65 7.48
N VAL A 568 -11.44 33.06 8.28
CA VAL A 568 -11.27 33.21 9.74
C VAL A 568 -11.72 31.93 10.44
N LEU A 569 -10.89 31.41 11.35
CA LEU A 569 -11.16 30.24 12.18
C LEU A 569 -10.99 30.61 13.65
N ILE A 570 -12.02 30.38 14.47
CA ILE A 570 -11.96 30.61 15.92
C ILE A 570 -11.54 29.31 16.62
N ARG A 571 -10.52 29.35 17.49
CA ARG A 571 -10.03 28.20 18.27
C ARG A 571 -9.70 28.60 19.71
N GLU A 572 -10.45 28.07 20.67
CA GLU A 572 -10.39 28.43 22.09
C GLU A 572 -9.05 28.10 22.81
N ASN A 573 -8.10 27.39 22.20
CA ASN A 573 -6.92 26.83 22.87
C ASN A 573 -5.55 27.25 22.29
N ASN A 574 -5.42 28.43 21.69
CA ASN A 574 -4.11 28.94 21.25
C ASN A 574 -3.54 29.98 22.24
N GLU A 575 -2.25 29.87 22.57
CA GLU A 575 -1.53 30.85 23.42
C GLU A 575 -1.35 32.21 22.71
N THR A 576 -1.17 32.19 21.39
CA THR A 576 -1.12 33.41 20.58
C THR A 576 -2.53 33.85 20.17
N PRO A 577 -2.86 35.14 20.32
CA PRO A 577 -4.22 35.60 20.09
C PRO A 577 -4.66 35.43 18.64
N ILE A 578 -3.76 35.65 17.68
CA ILE A 578 -4.03 35.55 16.24
C ILE A 578 -2.80 34.96 15.52
N LEU A 579 -3.05 34.02 14.62
CA LEU A 579 -2.06 33.40 13.73
C LEU A 579 -2.48 33.58 12.27
N PHE A 580 -1.52 33.95 11.42
CA PHE A 580 -1.72 34.11 9.98
C PHE A 580 -1.06 32.96 9.22
N PHE A 581 -1.84 32.23 8.43
CA PHE A 581 -1.34 31.16 7.56
C PHE A 581 -1.52 31.57 6.09
N ASN A 582 -0.43 32.00 5.47
CA ASN A 582 -0.36 32.27 4.04
C ASN A 582 -0.29 30.95 3.26
N ASN A 583 -1.36 30.60 2.56
CA ASN A 583 -1.41 29.43 1.70
C ASN A 583 -1.22 29.87 0.24
N ILE A 584 0.00 29.67 -0.27
CA ILE A 584 0.37 29.98 -1.65
C ILE A 584 0.45 28.69 -2.44
N LYS A 585 -0.21 28.68 -3.60
CA LYS A 585 -0.11 27.62 -4.60
C LYS A 585 0.39 28.22 -5.90
N PHE A 586 1.49 27.70 -6.42
CA PHE A 586 1.99 28.08 -7.74
C PHE A 586 1.43 27.15 -8.81
N ARG A 587 1.28 27.66 -10.01
CA ARG A 587 0.90 26.88 -11.18
C ARG A 587 1.89 27.11 -12.31
N LEU A 588 2.40 26.02 -12.86
CA LEU A 588 3.19 26.02 -14.08
C LEU A 588 2.24 25.70 -15.24
N ILE A 589 2.13 26.64 -16.17
CA ILE A 589 1.18 26.60 -17.29
C ILE A 589 1.98 26.74 -18.58
N SER A 590 1.72 25.88 -19.55
CA SER A 590 2.32 25.96 -20.87
C SER A 590 1.42 25.30 -21.90
N GLU A 591 1.37 25.82 -23.11
CA GLU A 591 0.69 25.18 -24.24
C GLU A 591 1.38 23.88 -24.67
N ASP A 592 2.65 23.71 -24.28
CA ASP A 592 3.45 22.53 -24.57
C ASP A 592 3.35 21.44 -23.52
N LEU A 593 2.73 21.75 -22.38
CA LEU A 593 2.31 20.80 -21.37
C LEU A 593 0.86 20.42 -21.62
N ARG A 594 0.54 19.13 -21.44
CA ARG A 594 -0.86 18.68 -21.52
C ARG A 594 -1.67 19.14 -20.31
N VAL A 595 -1.04 19.17 -19.15
CA VAL A 595 -1.68 19.48 -17.87
C VAL A 595 -0.87 20.50 -17.10
N ASP A 596 -1.56 21.37 -16.38
CA ASP A 596 -0.93 22.30 -15.45
C ASP A 596 -0.32 21.55 -14.26
N MET A 597 0.75 22.10 -13.70
CA MET A 597 1.34 21.60 -12.46
C MET A 597 1.02 22.56 -11.31
N GLU A 598 0.37 22.07 -10.25
CA GLU A 598 0.06 22.86 -9.05
C GLU A 598 1.06 22.51 -7.93
N LEU A 599 1.93 23.46 -7.57
CA LEU A 599 2.92 23.31 -6.51
C LEU A 599 2.45 23.98 -5.22
N PHE A 600 2.52 23.27 -4.10
CA PHE A 600 2.15 23.80 -2.80
C PHE A 600 3.13 23.39 -1.69
N SER A 601 3.37 24.34 -0.79
CA SER A 601 4.27 24.15 0.35
C SER A 601 3.64 23.20 1.39
N ILE A 602 4.47 22.32 1.96
CA ILE A 602 4.08 21.41 3.05
C ILE A 602 5.02 21.56 4.26
N MET A 603 4.43 21.37 5.45
CA MET A 603 5.09 21.54 6.76
C MET A 603 5.55 20.23 7.39
N MET A 604 5.14 19.11 6.81
CA MET A 604 5.38 17.75 7.28
C MET A 604 5.93 16.93 6.12
N SER A 605 6.32 15.68 6.37
CA SER A 605 6.78 14.83 5.27
C SER A 605 5.66 14.55 4.25
N PRO A 606 5.99 14.37 2.96
CA PRO A 606 5.02 14.00 1.92
C PRO A 606 4.10 12.83 2.33
N ILE A 607 4.66 11.78 2.92
CA ILE A 607 3.89 10.60 3.37
C ILE A 607 2.84 10.96 4.43
N SER A 608 3.16 11.86 5.37
CA SER A 608 2.21 12.33 6.37
C SER A 608 1.07 13.14 5.74
N VAL A 609 1.37 13.94 4.70
CA VAL A 609 0.37 14.74 3.97
C VAL A 609 -0.61 13.83 3.23
N ILE A 610 -0.11 12.89 2.43
CA ILE A 610 -0.98 12.06 1.58
C ILE A 610 -1.91 11.15 2.39
N THR A 611 -1.54 10.78 3.62
CA THR A 611 -2.47 10.04 4.49
C THR A 611 -3.74 10.84 4.76
N ARG A 612 -3.74 12.17 4.66
CA ARG A 612 -4.92 13.01 4.86
C ARG A 612 -5.80 13.11 3.62
N PHE A 613 -5.35 12.61 2.48
CA PHE A 613 -6.08 12.77 1.24
C PHE A 613 -7.39 12.00 1.25
N TYR A 614 -8.37 12.61 0.57
CA TYR A 614 -9.77 12.29 0.66
C TYR A 614 -10.07 10.86 0.15
N LEU A 615 -9.43 10.38 -0.93
CA LEU A 615 -9.61 9.00 -1.42
C LEU A 615 -8.31 8.18 -1.29
N PRO A 616 -8.40 6.89 -0.92
CA PRO A 616 -7.30 5.93 -0.92
C PRO A 616 -6.40 5.95 -2.16
N ILE A 617 -6.97 5.98 -3.37
CA ILE A 617 -6.19 5.90 -4.61
C ILE A 617 -5.18 7.04 -4.80
N VAL A 618 -5.35 8.17 -4.10
CA VAL A 618 -4.40 9.29 -4.13
C VAL A 618 -3.49 9.32 -2.89
N ARG A 619 -3.50 8.30 -2.04
CA ARG A 619 -2.63 8.17 -0.87
C ARG A 619 -1.31 7.50 -1.24
N ALA A 620 -0.66 8.06 -2.24
CA ALA A 620 0.67 7.72 -2.71
C ALA A 620 1.42 8.98 -3.17
N TYR A 621 2.74 8.96 -3.13
CA TYR A 621 3.56 10.02 -3.69
C TYR A 621 4.84 9.48 -4.34
N TYR A 622 5.33 10.20 -5.34
CA TYR A 622 6.58 9.92 -6.03
C TYR A 622 7.61 11.01 -5.70
N ASP A 623 8.82 10.61 -5.31
CA ASP A 623 9.88 11.52 -4.86
C ASP A 623 11.01 11.69 -5.89
N GLY A 624 10.80 11.28 -7.14
CA GLY A 624 11.84 11.26 -8.17
C GLY A 624 12.60 9.94 -8.29
N SER A 625 12.67 9.17 -7.22
CA SER A 625 13.33 7.87 -7.21
C SER A 625 12.32 6.72 -7.14
N GLN A 626 11.36 6.83 -6.23
CA GLN A 626 10.47 5.76 -5.82
C GLN A 626 9.06 6.30 -5.57
N VAL A 627 8.05 5.50 -5.89
CA VAL A 627 6.67 5.75 -5.45
C VAL A 627 6.42 5.02 -4.13
N TYR A 628 5.89 5.73 -3.14
CA TYR A 628 5.50 5.19 -1.84
C TYR A 628 3.97 5.16 -1.73
N LEU A 629 3.43 4.03 -1.28
CA LEU A 629 2.01 3.76 -1.22
C LEU A 629 1.58 3.34 0.19
N THR A 630 0.40 3.80 0.58
CA THR A 630 -0.29 3.27 1.76
C THR A 630 -1.07 1.99 1.41
N PRO A 631 -1.38 1.13 2.41
CA PRO A 631 -2.19 -0.08 2.20
C PRO A 631 -3.53 0.21 1.53
N SER A 632 -4.21 1.28 1.93
CA SER A 632 -5.48 1.69 1.31
C SER A 632 -5.31 2.11 -0.16
N CYS A 633 -4.21 2.76 -0.53
CA CYS A 633 -3.92 3.06 -1.94
C CYS A 633 -3.72 1.79 -2.77
N ILE A 634 -2.96 0.82 -2.24
CA ILE A 634 -2.76 -0.49 -2.89
C ILE A 634 -4.10 -1.21 -3.04
N SER A 635 -4.94 -1.20 -2.00
CA SER A 635 -6.31 -1.73 -2.07
C SER A 635 -7.09 -1.12 -3.23
N ALA A 636 -7.02 0.19 -3.42
CA ALA A 636 -7.68 0.86 -4.53
C ALA A 636 -7.08 0.51 -5.90
N CYS A 637 -5.76 0.30 -6.02
CA CYS A 637 -5.16 -0.18 -7.27
C CYS A 637 -5.55 -1.64 -7.59
N MET A 638 -5.57 -2.51 -6.57
CA MET A 638 -5.90 -3.93 -6.70
C MET A 638 -7.38 -4.17 -7.03
N THR A 639 -8.25 -3.25 -6.63
CA THR A 639 -9.70 -3.47 -6.69
C THR A 639 -10.48 -2.41 -7.44
N LEU A 640 -9.86 -1.27 -7.75
CA LEU A 640 -10.55 -0.06 -8.21
C LEU A 640 -11.68 0.38 -7.26
N ILE A 641 -11.57 0.05 -5.97
CA ILE A 641 -12.52 0.49 -4.93
C ILE A 641 -11.76 1.28 -3.86
N ASN A 642 -12.25 2.47 -3.57
CA ASN A 642 -11.85 3.24 -2.41
C ASN A 642 -12.62 2.74 -1.19
N ILE A 643 -11.89 2.07 -0.28
CA ILE A 643 -12.43 1.40 0.92
C ILE A 643 -13.01 2.38 1.95
N ASP A 644 -12.56 3.62 1.91
CA ASP A 644 -12.96 4.70 2.78
C ASP A 644 -12.94 6.02 2.00
N TYR A 645 -13.33 7.11 2.67
CA TYR A 645 -12.98 8.46 2.24
C TYR A 645 -12.76 9.36 3.46
N ARG A 646 -11.71 10.17 3.45
CA ARG A 646 -11.33 11.12 4.52
C ARG A 646 -11.89 12.52 4.24
N TYR A 647 -11.53 13.45 5.11
CA TYR A 647 -11.90 14.85 5.02
C TYR A 647 -11.53 15.48 3.66
N PHE A 648 -12.52 16.10 3.02
CA PHE A 648 -12.31 16.92 1.82
C PHE A 648 -11.86 18.31 2.28
N ALA A 649 -10.53 18.51 2.34
CA ALA A 649 -9.95 19.83 2.61
C ALA A 649 -10.10 20.72 1.37
N GLY A 650 -11.28 21.30 1.19
CA GLY A 650 -11.55 22.23 0.09
C GLY A 650 -13.02 22.63 0.00
N THR A 651 -13.29 23.56 -0.91
CA THR A 651 -14.65 23.97 -1.29
C THR A 651 -15.33 22.97 -2.23
N LYS A 652 -14.60 21.94 -2.68
CA LYS A 652 -15.13 20.93 -3.61
C LYS A 652 -16.02 19.96 -2.85
N ASP A 653 -17.22 19.81 -3.37
CA ASP A 653 -18.23 18.88 -2.87
C ASP A 653 -17.70 17.42 -2.88
N PRO A 654 -17.77 16.70 -1.74
CA PRO A 654 -17.48 15.27 -1.66
C PRO A 654 -18.11 14.43 -2.78
N ILE A 655 -19.37 14.70 -3.11
CA ILE A 655 -20.11 13.97 -4.15
C ILE A 655 -19.52 14.24 -5.54
N GLU A 656 -19.16 15.49 -5.84
CA GLU A 656 -18.49 15.85 -7.10
C GLU A 656 -17.18 15.08 -7.28
N VAL A 657 -16.40 14.94 -6.20
CA VAL A 657 -15.16 14.19 -6.22
C VAL A 657 -15.44 12.69 -6.42
N ILE A 658 -16.41 12.13 -5.71
CA ILE A 658 -16.81 10.71 -5.87
C ILE A 658 -17.23 10.45 -7.31
N ASN A 659 -18.14 11.24 -7.89
CA ASN A 659 -18.60 11.07 -9.27
C ASN A 659 -17.46 11.21 -10.28
N ARG A 660 -16.50 12.11 -10.06
CA ARG A 660 -15.30 12.23 -10.89
C ARG A 660 -14.45 10.97 -10.87
N TYR A 661 -14.24 10.37 -9.70
CA TYR A 661 -13.46 9.12 -9.60
C TYR A 661 -14.24 7.91 -10.12
N ARG A 662 -15.58 7.92 -10.02
CA ARG A 662 -16.42 6.95 -10.73
C ARG A 662 -16.23 7.04 -12.22
N LEU A 663 -16.20 8.25 -12.80
CA LEU A 663 -15.93 8.46 -14.23
C LEU A 663 -14.56 7.91 -14.65
N ARG A 664 -13.59 7.89 -13.73
CA ARG A 664 -12.26 7.30 -13.89
C ARG A 664 -12.19 5.79 -13.62
N GLY A 665 -13.34 5.17 -13.35
CA GLY A 665 -13.49 3.74 -13.12
C GLY A 665 -13.37 3.28 -11.67
N PHE A 666 -13.23 4.19 -10.71
CA PHE A 666 -13.10 3.85 -9.29
C PHE A 666 -14.45 3.90 -8.56
N GLY A 667 -14.73 2.85 -7.79
CA GLY A 667 -15.82 2.83 -6.82
C GLY A 667 -15.45 3.51 -5.50
N VAL A 668 -16.46 3.81 -4.70
CA VAL A 668 -16.32 4.27 -3.30
C VAL A 668 -17.32 3.51 -2.44
N TYR A 669 -16.86 3.05 -1.29
CA TYR A 669 -17.70 2.32 -0.36
C TYR A 669 -18.58 3.29 0.44
N LEU A 670 -19.91 3.24 0.22
CA LEU A 670 -20.91 4.20 0.74
C LEU A 670 -22.09 3.47 1.39
N ASN A 671 -22.61 3.99 2.50
CA ASN A 671 -23.81 3.48 3.15
C ASN A 671 -25.10 3.90 2.40
N ASP A 672 -26.26 3.40 2.84
CA ASP A 672 -27.54 3.70 2.18
C ASP A 672 -27.94 5.18 2.20
N SER A 673 -27.63 5.90 3.27
CA SER A 673 -27.92 7.34 3.40
C SER A 673 -27.10 8.15 2.40
N GLU A 674 -25.80 7.88 2.33
CA GLU A 674 -24.85 8.48 1.39
C GLU A 674 -25.24 8.16 -0.06
N LYS A 675 -25.61 6.92 -0.37
CA LYS A 675 -26.11 6.52 -1.69
C LYS A 675 -27.35 7.31 -2.10
N LYS A 676 -28.34 7.44 -1.21
CA LYS A 676 -29.55 8.24 -1.48
C LYS A 676 -29.21 9.70 -1.76
N ARG A 677 -28.29 10.30 -0.99
CA ARG A 677 -27.86 11.70 -1.20
C ARG A 677 -27.09 11.86 -2.52
N LEU A 678 -26.18 10.94 -2.83
CA LEU A 678 -25.45 10.90 -4.10
C LEU A 678 -26.40 10.82 -5.30
N ILE A 679 -27.42 9.95 -5.24
CA ILE A 679 -28.45 9.83 -6.28
C ILE A 679 -29.21 11.15 -6.46
N LYS A 680 -29.69 11.76 -5.37
CA LYS A 680 -30.42 13.03 -5.41
C LYS A 680 -29.56 14.13 -6.03
N TYR A 681 -28.32 14.27 -5.58
CA TYR A 681 -27.39 15.25 -6.13
C TYR A 681 -27.15 15.03 -7.62
N SER A 682 -26.86 13.80 -8.04
CA SER A 682 -26.59 13.48 -9.45
C SER A 682 -27.80 13.71 -10.37
N LYS A 683 -29.03 13.64 -9.86
CA LYS A 683 -30.26 13.95 -10.61
C LYS A 683 -30.46 15.44 -10.83
N GLU A 684 -30.08 16.26 -9.86
CA GLU A 684 -30.24 17.71 -9.91
C GLU A 684 -29.05 18.43 -10.56
N SER A 685 -27.86 17.85 -10.49
CA SER A 685 -26.67 18.40 -11.12
C SER A 685 -26.72 18.20 -12.64
N LEU A 686 -26.82 19.29 -13.41
CA LEU A 686 -26.84 19.27 -14.87
C LEU A 686 -25.73 18.39 -15.47
N LYS A 687 -24.50 18.53 -14.95
CA LYS A 687 -23.33 17.76 -15.38
C LYS A 687 -23.51 16.25 -15.24
N TRP A 688 -24.08 15.80 -14.12
CA TRP A 688 -24.19 14.37 -13.82
C TRP A 688 -25.50 13.76 -14.31
N LYS A 689 -26.57 14.55 -14.36
CA LYS A 689 -27.89 14.14 -14.82
C LYS A 689 -27.80 13.49 -16.19
N ASP A 690 -27.13 14.14 -17.14
CA ASP A 690 -26.97 13.65 -18.52
C ASP A 690 -26.16 12.35 -18.60
N ARG A 691 -25.18 12.19 -17.70
CA ARG A 691 -24.35 10.98 -17.62
C ARG A 691 -25.12 9.78 -17.07
N TYR A 692 -26.12 9.99 -16.22
CA TYR A 692 -26.94 8.93 -15.62
C TYR A 692 -28.27 8.69 -16.35
N HIS A 693 -28.72 9.59 -17.24
CA HIS A 693 -30.08 9.63 -17.79
C HIS A 693 -30.53 8.36 -18.56
N ASN A 694 -29.59 7.65 -19.20
CA ASN A 694 -29.91 6.50 -20.07
C ASN A 694 -29.56 5.14 -19.46
N ILE A 695 -29.22 5.08 -18.18
CA ILE A 695 -28.88 3.83 -17.52
C ILE A 695 -30.13 3.34 -16.80
N ASN A 696 -30.70 2.22 -17.25
CA ASN A 696 -31.96 1.67 -16.74
C ASN A 696 -31.96 1.59 -15.20
N GLY A 697 -32.95 2.23 -14.57
CA GLY A 697 -33.20 2.19 -13.14
C GLY A 697 -32.04 2.73 -12.29
N ILE A 698 -32.03 4.06 -12.06
CA ILE A 698 -30.99 4.74 -11.26
C ILE A 698 -30.65 3.98 -9.96
N PHE A 699 -31.62 3.38 -9.26
CA PHE A 699 -31.35 2.63 -8.03
C PHE A 699 -30.46 1.38 -8.19
N ASN A 700 -30.53 0.66 -9.31
CA ASN A 700 -29.70 -0.54 -9.56
C ASN A 700 -28.24 -0.17 -9.89
N ILE A 701 -28.00 1.02 -10.45
CA ILE A 701 -26.66 1.53 -10.84
C ILE A 701 -25.78 1.84 -9.63
N TYR A 702 -26.39 2.22 -8.51
CA TYR A 702 -25.65 2.54 -7.29
C TYR A 702 -25.45 1.31 -6.39
N GLN A 703 -25.84 0.13 -6.85
CA GLN A 703 -25.61 -1.16 -6.19
C GLN A 703 -24.63 -2.06 -6.96
N ASP A 704 -24.43 -1.83 -8.26
CA ASP A 704 -23.59 -2.65 -9.14
C ASP A 704 -22.53 -1.84 -9.92
N TYR A 705 -21.64 -2.56 -10.60
CA TYR A 705 -20.67 -1.96 -11.52
C TYR A 705 -21.36 -1.28 -12.70
N ILE A 706 -20.74 -0.22 -13.20
CA ILE A 706 -21.15 0.39 -14.46
C ILE A 706 -20.43 -0.34 -15.60
N ASN A 707 -21.18 -0.81 -16.60
CA ASN A 707 -20.60 -1.40 -17.79
C ASN A 707 -19.74 -0.36 -18.53
N ILE A 708 -18.51 -0.74 -18.91
CA ILE A 708 -17.57 0.13 -19.64
C ILE A 708 -18.16 0.61 -20.98
N SER A 709 -19.08 -0.13 -21.60
CA SER A 709 -19.77 0.28 -22.82
C SER A 709 -20.93 1.27 -22.58
N SER A 710 -21.23 1.62 -21.33
CA SER A 710 -22.32 2.55 -21.04
C SER A 710 -21.96 4.00 -21.39
N ARG A 711 -23.01 4.82 -21.61
CA ARG A 711 -22.88 6.27 -21.83
C ARG A 711 -22.23 7.02 -20.65
N PHE A 712 -22.14 6.39 -19.48
CA PHE A 712 -21.40 6.98 -18.37
C PHE A 712 -19.92 7.16 -18.72
N TYR A 713 -19.33 6.18 -19.40
CA TYR A 713 -17.92 6.18 -19.79
C TYR A 713 -17.68 6.57 -21.25
N THR A 714 -18.74 6.82 -22.05
CA THR A 714 -18.54 7.35 -23.40
C THR A 714 -17.70 8.61 -23.34
N LEU A 715 -16.68 8.64 -24.19
CA LEU A 715 -15.67 9.67 -24.28
C LEU A 715 -16.36 11.04 -24.35
N ASN A 716 -16.10 11.88 -23.36
CA ASN A 716 -16.14 13.31 -23.64
C ASN A 716 -14.88 13.56 -24.44
N MET A 717 -14.91 13.33 -25.76
CA MET A 717 -13.94 13.98 -26.61
C MET A 717 -14.28 15.47 -26.56
N VAL A 718 -13.78 16.14 -25.53
CA VAL A 718 -13.51 17.56 -25.66
C VAL A 718 -12.47 17.60 -26.77
N VAL A 719 -12.91 18.01 -27.96
CA VAL A 719 -12.02 18.46 -29.01
C VAL A 719 -11.35 19.70 -28.44
N ASN A 720 -10.31 19.51 -27.61
CA ASN A 720 -9.40 20.59 -27.31
C ASN A 720 -8.81 20.96 -28.68
N ASN A 721 -8.86 22.23 -29.05
CA ASN A 721 -8.33 22.73 -30.32
C ASN A 721 -6.82 22.46 -30.54
N ASN A 722 -6.15 21.82 -29.56
CA ASN A 722 -4.79 21.29 -29.69
C ASN A 722 -4.74 19.85 -30.27
N ILE A 723 -5.88 19.19 -30.52
CA ILE A 723 -5.99 17.86 -31.15
C ILE A 723 -5.92 17.94 -32.68
N ASP A 724 -5.96 19.13 -33.29
CA ASP A 724 -5.79 19.30 -34.74
C ASP A 724 -4.42 18.83 -35.27
N ARG A 725 -3.48 18.41 -34.40
CA ARG A 725 -2.18 17.87 -34.81
C ARG A 725 -2.00 16.36 -34.72
N TYR A 726 -2.86 15.61 -34.04
CA TYR A 726 -2.71 14.16 -33.94
C TYR A 726 -4.07 13.47 -34.11
N GLU A 727 -4.31 13.08 -35.37
CA GLU A 727 -5.36 12.18 -35.87
C GLU A 727 -6.79 12.74 -36.00
N LYS A 728 -6.96 13.55 -37.05
CA LYS A 728 -8.26 13.81 -37.71
C LYS A 728 -8.96 12.52 -38.16
N ASN A 729 -8.20 11.47 -38.48
CA ASN A 729 -8.72 10.18 -38.96
C ASN A 729 -9.55 9.41 -37.91
N TYR A 730 -9.26 9.53 -36.60
CA TYR A 730 -9.96 8.75 -35.58
C TYR A 730 -11.34 9.32 -35.23
N ILE A 731 -11.49 10.65 -35.29
CA ILE A 731 -12.79 11.30 -35.11
C ILE A 731 -13.77 10.83 -36.20
N ASP A 732 -13.29 10.64 -37.43
CA ASP A 732 -14.13 10.21 -38.54
C ASP A 732 -14.50 8.72 -38.47
N VAL A 733 -13.58 7.84 -38.03
CA VAL A 733 -13.90 6.43 -37.73
C VAL A 733 -14.90 6.30 -36.57
N PHE A 734 -14.79 7.12 -35.52
CA PHE A 734 -15.70 7.06 -34.38
C PHE A 734 -17.09 7.62 -34.69
N LYS A 735 -17.19 8.62 -35.59
CA LYS A 735 -18.48 9.10 -36.12
C LYS A 735 -19.21 8.00 -36.89
N GLU A 736 -18.48 7.14 -37.59
CA GLU A 736 -19.03 6.01 -38.33
C GLU A 736 -19.54 4.89 -37.40
N PHE A 737 -18.83 4.61 -36.30
CA PHE A 737 -19.21 3.57 -35.33
C PHE A 737 -20.32 3.96 -34.34
N SER A 738 -20.49 5.26 -34.03
CA SER A 738 -21.42 5.70 -32.98
C SER A 738 -22.82 6.07 -33.45
N GLY A 739 -23.07 6.08 -34.77
CA GLY A 739 -24.38 6.45 -35.34
C GLY A 739 -24.88 7.83 -34.91
N MET A 740 -23.99 8.71 -34.45
CA MET A 740 -24.34 10.01 -33.89
C MET A 740 -24.32 11.09 -34.97
N THR A 741 -25.50 11.51 -35.40
CA THR A 741 -25.70 12.79 -36.10
C THR A 741 -25.88 13.88 -35.05
N TYR A 742 -24.86 14.70 -34.80
CA TYR A 742 -25.06 16.02 -34.19
C TYR A 742 -25.20 17.05 -35.31
N VAL A 743 -26.33 17.76 -35.32
CA VAL A 743 -26.50 18.97 -36.12
C VAL A 743 -25.57 20.03 -35.53
N ILE A 744 -24.49 20.36 -36.23
CA ILE A 744 -23.74 21.58 -35.96
C ILE A 744 -24.65 22.74 -36.40
N GLN A 745 -25.34 23.36 -35.46
CA GLN A 745 -26.06 24.62 -35.70
C GLN A 745 -25.06 25.76 -35.84
N ASN A 746 -24.49 25.89 -37.03
CA ASN A 746 -23.93 27.13 -37.52
C ASN A 746 -24.70 27.53 -38.79
N ASP A 747 -25.95 27.97 -38.63
CA ASP A 747 -26.51 29.11 -39.37
C ASP A 747 -28.01 29.30 -39.07
N LYS A 748 -28.38 30.52 -38.71
CA LYS A 748 -29.77 30.98 -38.63
C LYS A 748 -30.25 31.42 -40.02
N SER A 749 -30.39 30.51 -40.98
CA SER A 749 -31.12 30.79 -42.23
C SER A 749 -31.39 29.53 -43.08
N ALA A 750 -32.04 28.50 -42.54
CA ALA A 750 -32.70 27.47 -43.36
C ALA A 750 -33.62 26.59 -42.50
N ILE A 751 -34.79 27.10 -42.12
CA ILE A 751 -35.92 26.25 -41.70
C ILE A 751 -37.08 26.56 -42.63
N SER A 752 -37.09 25.89 -43.77
CA SER A 752 -38.33 25.57 -44.48
C SER A 752 -38.07 24.37 -45.39
N SER A 753 -39.03 23.44 -45.43
CA SER A 753 -39.06 22.24 -46.28
C SER A 753 -38.12 21.09 -45.89
N MET A 754 -38.63 20.14 -45.11
CA MET A 754 -38.98 18.80 -45.59
C MET A 754 -39.32 17.90 -44.40
N GLY A 755 -40.62 17.77 -44.15
CA GLY A 755 -41.14 16.59 -43.46
C GLY A 755 -41.15 15.42 -44.43
N LYS A 756 -40.67 14.26 -43.98
CA LYS A 756 -41.21 12.94 -44.31
C LYS A 756 -40.51 11.88 -43.47
N THR A 757 -41.31 11.21 -42.64
CA THR A 757 -41.04 9.94 -42.00
C THR A 757 -40.67 8.88 -43.05
N ILE A 758 -39.59 8.12 -42.83
CA ILE A 758 -39.26 6.92 -43.61
C ILE A 758 -39.14 5.75 -42.61
N PRO A 759 -39.76 4.57 -42.85
CA PRO A 759 -39.74 3.45 -41.92
C PRO A 759 -38.42 2.67 -41.98
N PHE A 760 -38.03 2.12 -40.83
CA PHE A 760 -36.88 1.25 -40.66
C PHE A 760 -37.23 -0.15 -41.18
N GLU A 761 -36.71 -0.55 -42.34
CA GLU A 761 -36.74 -1.93 -42.80
C GLU A 761 -35.35 -2.57 -42.63
N SER A 762 -35.35 -3.69 -41.92
CA SER A 762 -34.21 -4.57 -41.69
C SER A 762 -33.66 -5.12 -43.01
N LYS A 763 -32.38 -4.88 -43.30
CA LYS A 763 -31.61 -5.70 -44.25
C LYS A 763 -30.40 -6.31 -43.56
N VAL A 764 -30.43 -7.63 -43.58
CA VAL A 764 -29.35 -8.58 -43.34
C VAL A 764 -28.10 -8.13 -44.11
N ILE A 765 -26.99 -7.90 -43.41
CA ILE A 765 -25.66 -7.83 -44.01
C ILE A 765 -24.98 -9.16 -43.72
N GLU A 766 -25.22 -10.11 -44.61
CA GLU A 766 -24.28 -11.21 -44.86
C GLU A 766 -23.24 -10.70 -45.85
N ASN A 767 -21.99 -11.13 -45.66
CA ASN A 767 -20.77 -10.84 -46.42
C ASN A 767 -19.97 -9.60 -45.99
N PHE A 768 -19.22 -9.75 -44.89
CA PHE A 768 -17.97 -9.03 -44.70
C PHE A 768 -16.80 -10.00 -44.89
N ASP A 769 -16.07 -9.82 -45.98
CA ASP A 769 -14.85 -10.56 -46.31
C ASP A 769 -13.68 -10.02 -45.46
N PHE A 770 -13.14 -10.88 -44.59
CA PHE A 770 -12.09 -10.56 -43.63
C PHE A 770 -10.67 -10.58 -44.23
N THR A 771 -10.52 -10.69 -45.54
CA THR A 771 -9.20 -10.95 -46.16
C THR A 771 -8.34 -9.69 -46.34
N LEU A 772 -8.85 -8.47 -46.10
CA LEU A 772 -8.09 -7.21 -46.30
C LEU A 772 -7.45 -6.60 -45.03
N LEU A 773 -7.56 -7.23 -43.86
CA LEU A 773 -7.01 -6.73 -42.59
C LEU A 773 -5.71 -7.43 -42.16
N LYS A 774 -4.92 -7.90 -43.14
CA LYS A 774 -3.65 -8.62 -42.90
C LYS A 774 -2.46 -8.14 -43.75
N GLN A 775 -2.46 -6.86 -44.09
CA GLN A 775 -1.27 -6.06 -44.43
C GLN A 775 -1.33 -4.79 -43.58
#